data_AF-A0A4U6X8X0-F1
#
_entry.id   AF-A0A4U6X8X0-F1
#
_cell.length_a   1.000
_cell.length_b   1.000
_cell.length_c   1.000
_cell.angle_alpha   90.00
_cell.angle_beta   90.00
_cell.angle_gamma   90.00
#
_symmetry.space_group_name_H-M   'P 1'
#
loop_
_entity.id
_entity.type
_entity.pdbx_description
1 polymer ?
#
loop_
_entity_poly.entity_id
_entity_poly.type
_entity_poly.pdbx_seq_one_letter_code
_entity_poly.pdbx_strand_id
1 'polypeptide(L)'
;MTRLTRQRAQAESQSQNQNQNQSQSQNQNQNLPAQQDQFAPQNQAQGTNRRFRHISGPQSALTDYLATNNISASRIRLEADRRRAAAARSRQAQDGRDDEEEEEEAGPLTEFTGATDAPDSGRNETEAERKKRLKKEQQALAKIKASKLFLKRKRYMKDAEAEDDYARFLLSEKLEPVPGQMDNCAICKKRFTVTAYSLSGPEGGLLCAQCSKDQAAKKGKDAKRPRKSASGQGSRRKVQSNILDGTYQTGAKNLTTLCIETLAKNVDLADSLGDLPDKVVDKIARLFSKRRLLSPETLPLFVQPSTTTVKIYDGAKLGPNDFRGIFQTTRNLQHFKARNAIQFKDDVLLYLTGRDFKLRSFNIHGANLLSDPTWTLFLTAQGFDLEAIQVYYTDRHFGDEILALLPLKCPGLKRLKVYHNQKVTNDGVKAIGNIKTLTHLGLHLQHNISPKSLSHMIRGAGQNLETLSLRKMPKANDEVLTAIKNTCRSLRKLRVTDSENMTDEGFVDLFTDWANPAIEIIDLQKCRHLESTKPRDNPDGVGLCSDGFRALMKHSGGKLRDLNIHACRHIKRDAFEDVFNKDDQYPHLSKLEISFIEDVDDFVLGRIFRSCPNIREINVFGCMKVKDVKVPRGKVLVGVPNAIGMVIEGRED
;
A
#
# COMPACT_ATOMS: atom_id res chain seq x y z
N MET A 1 30.35 -65.45 -19.05
CA MET A 1 30.00 -65.66 -20.46
C MET A 1 28.81 -64.78 -20.81
N THR A 2 29.10 -63.73 -21.60
CA THR A 2 28.23 -63.18 -22.66
C THR A 2 26.73 -62.95 -22.35
N ARG A 3 26.44 -61.86 -21.62
CA ARG A 3 25.31 -60.90 -21.82
C ARG A 3 25.14 -60.04 -20.56
N LEU A 4 26.09 -59.15 -20.27
CA LEU A 4 25.93 -58.11 -19.23
C LEU A 4 26.88 -56.90 -19.37
N THR A 5 27.49 -56.70 -20.54
CA THR A 5 28.49 -55.62 -20.78
C THR A 5 28.25 -54.82 -22.07
N ARG A 6 26.99 -54.60 -22.46
CA ARG A 6 26.65 -53.77 -23.64
C ARG A 6 25.51 -52.76 -23.49
N GLN A 7 24.98 -52.54 -22.29
CA GLN A 7 23.97 -51.48 -22.04
C GLN A 7 24.45 -50.34 -21.12
N ARG A 8 25.74 -50.34 -20.74
CA ARG A 8 26.38 -49.24 -19.99
C ARG A 8 27.23 -48.29 -20.85
N ALA A 9 27.19 -48.42 -22.18
CA ALA A 9 28.00 -47.62 -23.11
C ALA A 9 27.20 -46.70 -24.06
N GLN A 10 25.91 -46.46 -23.78
CA GLN A 10 25.06 -45.56 -24.57
C GLN A 10 24.36 -44.46 -23.75
N ALA A 11 24.70 -44.32 -22.46
CA ALA A 11 24.14 -43.28 -21.58
C ALA A 11 25.15 -42.18 -21.18
N GLU A 12 26.38 -42.22 -21.68
CA GLU A 12 27.43 -41.22 -21.39
C GLU A 12 27.84 -40.38 -22.62
N SER A 13 27.13 -40.49 -23.75
CA SER A 13 27.48 -39.78 -25.00
C SER A 13 26.52 -38.63 -25.39
N GLN A 14 25.61 -38.21 -24.50
CA GLN A 14 24.73 -37.04 -24.75
C GLN A 14 24.94 -35.86 -23.78
N SER A 15 25.94 -35.92 -22.89
CA SER A 15 26.24 -34.85 -21.93
C SER A 15 27.50 -34.03 -22.24
N GLN A 16 28.15 -34.23 -23.40
CA GLN A 16 29.39 -33.51 -23.77
C GLN A 16 29.28 -32.50 -24.93
N ASN A 17 28.07 -32.19 -25.43
CA ASN A 17 27.90 -31.33 -26.60
C ASN A 17 27.09 -30.02 -26.38
N GLN A 18 27.29 -29.35 -25.23
CA GLN A 18 26.76 -27.98 -25.01
C GLN A 18 27.75 -27.00 -24.33
N ASN A 19 29.03 -27.35 -24.22
CA ASN A 19 30.08 -26.44 -23.73
C ASN A 19 31.19 -26.29 -24.78
N GLN A 20 30.86 -25.73 -25.94
CA GLN A 20 31.85 -25.26 -26.92
C GLN A 20 31.19 -24.29 -27.90
N ASN A 21 31.06 -23.03 -27.50
CA ASN A 21 31.06 -21.88 -28.39
C ASN A 21 31.18 -20.60 -27.56
N GLN A 22 32.40 -20.26 -27.15
CA GLN A 22 32.94 -18.89 -27.08
C GLN A 22 34.35 -18.94 -26.47
N SER A 23 35.34 -19.23 -27.31
CA SER A 23 36.73 -18.81 -27.06
C SER A 23 37.58 -19.09 -28.29
N GLN A 24 37.74 -18.07 -29.13
CA GLN A 24 38.89 -17.75 -29.97
C GLN A 24 38.58 -16.32 -30.45
N SER A 25 39.45 -15.32 -30.29
CA SER A 25 40.87 -15.33 -30.60
C SER A 25 41.58 -14.13 -29.97
N GLN A 26 42.78 -14.41 -29.42
CA GLN A 26 44.07 -13.73 -29.64
C GLN A 26 44.18 -12.20 -29.42
N ASN A 27 45.29 -11.61 -28.98
CA ASN A 27 46.51 -11.95 -28.24
C ASN A 27 47.30 -10.61 -28.22
N GLN A 28 48.17 -10.40 -27.22
CA GLN A 28 49.32 -9.46 -27.24
C GLN A 28 49.03 -7.95 -27.18
N ASN A 29 49.79 -7.08 -26.50
CA ASN A 29 50.81 -7.16 -25.45
C ASN A 29 51.15 -5.70 -25.01
N GLN A 30 51.74 -5.55 -23.83
CA GLN A 30 52.67 -4.47 -23.39
C GLN A 30 52.23 -3.14 -22.70
N ASN A 31 52.79 -3.02 -21.48
CA ASN A 31 53.50 -1.90 -20.82
C ASN A 31 52.79 -0.70 -20.14
N LEU A 32 52.78 -0.74 -18.79
CA LEU A 32 53.36 0.18 -17.76
C LEU A 32 53.28 1.74 -17.91
N PRO A 33 53.48 2.57 -16.85
CA PRO A 33 52.86 2.62 -15.51
C PRO A 33 52.50 4.08 -15.04
N ALA A 34 52.13 4.21 -13.76
CA ALA A 34 51.76 5.36 -12.89
C ALA A 34 52.26 6.80 -13.16
N GLN A 35 51.45 7.81 -12.75
CA GLN A 35 51.94 9.06 -12.12
C GLN A 35 50.87 9.85 -11.33
N GLN A 36 51.32 10.50 -10.27
CA GLN A 36 50.65 11.41 -9.32
C GLN A 36 50.59 12.87 -9.82
N ASP A 37 49.85 13.70 -9.05
CA ASP A 37 49.93 15.17 -8.81
C ASP A 37 48.69 15.95 -9.26
N GLN A 38 47.85 16.39 -8.32
CA GLN A 38 47.91 17.66 -7.54
C GLN A 38 47.81 18.92 -8.42
N PHE A 39 46.75 19.71 -8.23
CA PHE A 39 46.76 21.12 -7.80
C PHE A 39 45.38 21.77 -8.06
N ALA A 40 44.80 22.34 -6.99
CA ALA A 40 43.80 23.41 -7.08
C ALA A 40 44.54 24.75 -7.30
N PRO A 41 43.86 25.85 -7.74
CA PRO A 41 43.22 26.72 -6.75
C PRO A 41 41.93 27.45 -7.19
N GLN A 42 41.38 28.14 -6.20
CA GLN A 42 40.14 28.92 -6.10
C GLN A 42 40.01 30.09 -7.11
N ASN A 43 38.76 30.44 -7.49
CA ASN A 43 38.26 31.79 -7.20
C ASN A 43 36.72 31.95 -7.26
N GLN A 44 36.29 32.96 -6.53
CA GLN A 44 34.95 33.32 -6.05
C GLN A 44 33.96 33.76 -7.14
N ALA A 45 32.65 33.61 -6.88
CA ALA A 45 31.68 34.72 -6.71
C ALA A 45 30.24 34.39 -7.15
N GLN A 46 29.33 34.69 -6.22
CA GLN A 46 27.99 35.26 -6.39
C GLN A 46 26.80 34.38 -6.82
N GLY A 47 25.82 34.37 -5.92
CA GLY A 47 24.60 33.58 -5.99
C GLY A 47 23.57 34.11 -6.97
N THR A 48 22.76 33.19 -7.48
CA THR A 48 21.40 33.48 -7.92
C THR A 48 20.45 32.39 -7.45
N ASN A 49 19.35 32.85 -6.88
CA ASN A 49 18.29 32.11 -6.21
C ASN A 49 17.48 31.31 -7.25
N ARG A 50 17.74 30.00 -7.41
CA ARG A 50 16.95 29.12 -8.31
C ARG A 50 15.88 28.36 -7.52
N ARG A 51 14.64 28.76 -7.78
CA ARG A 51 13.39 28.09 -7.38
C ARG A 51 13.40 26.61 -7.81
N PHE A 52 13.07 25.73 -6.87
CA PHE A 52 12.82 24.30 -7.08
C PHE A 52 11.85 24.06 -8.26
N ARG A 53 12.34 23.42 -9.33
CA ARG A 53 11.49 22.80 -10.35
C ARG A 53 10.96 21.48 -9.78
N HIS A 54 9.64 21.33 -9.79
CA HIS A 54 8.98 20.04 -9.57
C HIS A 54 9.43 19.05 -10.66
N ILE A 55 10.06 17.96 -10.24
CA ILE A 55 10.36 16.81 -11.08
C ILE A 55 9.05 16.00 -11.20
N SER A 56 8.47 15.97 -12.40
CA SER A 56 7.47 14.99 -12.80
C SER A 56 8.20 13.83 -13.49
N GLY A 57 7.79 12.59 -13.20
CA GLY A 57 8.42 11.38 -13.74
C GLY A 57 8.38 11.28 -15.28
N PRO A 58 9.06 10.29 -15.87
CA PRO A 58 9.33 10.26 -17.31
C PRO A 58 8.02 10.08 -18.09
N GLN A 59 7.66 11.07 -18.91
CA GLN A 59 6.71 10.87 -20.00
C GLN A 59 7.42 10.06 -21.08
N SER A 60 6.76 9.04 -21.64
CA SER A 60 7.35 8.21 -22.69
C SER A 60 7.67 9.07 -23.92
N ALA A 61 8.77 8.75 -24.62
CA ALA A 61 9.18 9.44 -25.86
C ALA A 61 8.07 9.51 -26.92
N LEU A 62 7.13 8.56 -26.89
CA LEU A 62 5.95 8.54 -27.75
C LEU A 62 4.97 9.69 -27.42
N THR A 63 4.85 10.06 -26.15
CA THR A 63 3.96 11.14 -25.70
C THR A 63 4.49 12.51 -26.13
N ASP A 64 5.81 12.72 -26.05
CA ASP A 64 6.47 13.93 -26.56
C ASP A 64 6.44 13.98 -28.09
N TYR A 65 6.61 12.85 -28.78
CA TYR A 65 6.51 12.79 -30.24
C TYR A 65 5.10 13.14 -30.74
N LEU A 66 4.06 12.58 -30.12
CA LEU A 66 2.66 12.87 -30.48
C LEU A 66 2.28 14.32 -30.18
N ALA A 67 2.80 14.88 -29.08
CA ALA A 67 2.61 16.28 -28.73
C ALA A 67 3.32 17.24 -29.71
N THR A 68 4.54 16.92 -30.15
CA THR A 68 5.31 17.73 -31.11
C THR A 68 4.67 17.73 -32.50
N ASN A 69 4.02 16.64 -32.89
CA ASN A 69 3.34 16.52 -34.19
C ASN A 69 1.85 16.95 -34.16
N ASN A 70 1.36 17.59 -33.09
CA ASN A 70 -0.04 18.02 -32.93
C ASN A 70 -1.08 16.88 -33.08
N ILE A 71 -0.68 15.64 -32.77
CA ILE A 71 -1.55 14.47 -32.87
C ILE A 71 -2.27 14.28 -31.53
N SER A 72 -3.50 14.76 -31.44
CA SER A 72 -4.34 14.57 -30.25
C SER A 72 -5.10 13.24 -30.30
N ALA A 73 -4.99 12.44 -29.23
CA ALA A 73 -5.78 11.23 -29.04
C ALA A 73 -7.30 11.51 -29.04
N SER A 74 -7.73 12.70 -28.62
CA SER A 74 -9.14 13.11 -28.69
C SER A 74 -9.60 13.31 -30.14
N ARG A 75 -8.70 13.78 -31.01
CA ARG A 75 -8.98 14.05 -32.42
C ARG A 75 -9.05 12.74 -33.22
N ILE A 76 -8.16 11.79 -32.94
CA ILE A 76 -8.23 10.43 -33.51
C ILE A 76 -9.54 9.75 -33.14
N ARG A 77 -9.98 9.86 -31.87
CA ARG A 77 -11.24 9.28 -31.40
C ARG A 77 -12.44 9.92 -32.09
N LEU A 78 -12.45 11.24 -32.24
CA LEU A 78 -13.51 11.98 -32.93
C LEU A 78 -13.60 11.60 -34.42
N GLU A 79 -12.46 11.41 -35.08
CA GLU A 79 -12.36 10.98 -36.48
C GLU A 79 -12.88 9.55 -36.66
N ALA A 80 -12.53 8.64 -35.74
CA ALA A 80 -13.01 7.26 -35.74
C ALA A 80 -14.53 7.17 -35.49
N ASP A 81 -15.07 8.02 -34.62
CA ASP A 81 -16.50 8.10 -34.35
C ASP A 81 -17.24 8.72 -35.55
N ARG A 82 -16.63 9.69 -36.24
CA ARG A 82 -17.16 10.27 -37.49
C ARG A 82 -17.19 9.25 -38.62
N ARG A 83 -16.13 8.43 -38.79
CA ARG A 83 -16.11 7.33 -39.77
C ARG A 83 -17.16 6.26 -39.47
N ARG A 84 -17.37 5.92 -38.19
CA ARG A 84 -18.44 4.99 -37.78
C ARG A 84 -19.84 5.56 -38.03
N ALA A 85 -20.05 6.85 -37.79
CA ALA A 85 -21.33 7.51 -38.09
C ALA A 85 -21.60 7.61 -39.61
N ALA A 86 -20.57 7.85 -40.42
CA ALA A 86 -20.68 7.84 -41.88
C ALA A 86 -21.00 6.44 -42.44
N ALA A 87 -20.34 5.41 -41.92
CA ALA A 87 -20.61 4.01 -42.28
C ALA A 87 -22.01 3.53 -41.84
N ALA A 88 -22.54 4.07 -40.73
CA ALA A 88 -23.91 3.80 -40.31
C ALA A 88 -24.94 4.47 -41.23
N ARG A 89 -24.65 5.70 -41.72
CA ARG A 89 -25.50 6.38 -42.70
C ARG A 89 -25.46 5.71 -44.08
N SER A 90 -24.31 5.20 -44.51
CA SER A 90 -24.20 4.47 -45.78
C SER A 90 -24.95 3.12 -45.74
N ARG A 91 -25.00 2.47 -44.57
CA ARG A 91 -25.83 1.26 -44.37
C ARG A 91 -27.32 1.57 -44.37
N GLN A 92 -27.74 2.71 -43.79
CA GLN A 92 -29.14 3.14 -43.85
C GLN A 92 -29.59 3.61 -45.24
N ALA A 93 -28.66 4.07 -46.09
CA ALA A 93 -28.93 4.44 -47.48
C ALA A 93 -28.92 3.25 -48.45
N GLN A 94 -28.56 2.03 -48.01
CA GLN A 94 -28.62 0.81 -48.82
C GLN A 94 -29.93 0.02 -48.65
N ASP A 95 -30.74 0.32 -47.63
CA ASP A 95 -31.99 -0.40 -47.30
C ASP A 95 -33.29 0.36 -47.66
N GLY A 96 -33.20 1.43 -48.46
CA GLY A 96 -34.37 2.20 -48.89
C GLY A 96 -34.15 2.94 -50.19
N ARG A 97 -34.39 2.28 -51.32
CA ARG A 97 -34.73 2.92 -52.58
C ARG A 97 -36.25 2.85 -52.71
N ASP A 98 -36.91 3.99 -52.73
CA ASP A 98 -37.85 4.36 -53.79
C ASP A 98 -38.21 5.87 -53.67
N ASP A 99 -38.28 6.47 -54.84
CA ASP A 99 -38.82 7.76 -55.27
C ASP A 99 -38.03 9.08 -55.12
N GLU A 100 -38.06 9.76 -56.27
CA GLU A 100 -37.27 10.87 -56.80
C GLU A 100 -37.84 12.24 -56.41
N GLU A 101 -36.98 13.26 -56.35
CA GLU A 101 -37.02 14.50 -57.15
C GLU A 101 -36.29 15.67 -56.46
N GLU A 102 -35.98 16.67 -57.26
CA GLU A 102 -34.82 17.57 -57.29
C GLU A 102 -34.80 18.70 -56.25
N GLU A 103 -33.60 19.20 -55.89
CA GLU A 103 -33.17 20.56 -56.27
C GLU A 103 -31.77 20.94 -55.70
N GLU A 104 -30.93 21.32 -56.65
CA GLU A 104 -29.84 22.30 -56.71
C GLU A 104 -28.79 22.51 -55.58
N GLU A 105 -27.54 22.50 -56.07
CA GLU A 105 -26.30 22.88 -55.39
C GLU A 105 -26.22 24.36 -54.98
N ALA A 106 -25.57 24.62 -53.85
CA ALA A 106 -24.60 25.71 -53.74
C ALA A 106 -23.60 25.43 -52.62
N GLY A 107 -22.30 25.51 -52.97
CA GLY A 107 -21.15 25.24 -52.12
C GLY A 107 -20.83 26.32 -51.05
N PRO A 108 -19.58 26.34 -50.54
CA PRO A 108 -19.30 26.18 -49.11
C PRO A 108 -19.23 27.50 -48.33
N LEU A 109 -19.60 27.46 -47.05
CA LEU A 109 -19.30 28.54 -46.10
C LEU A 109 -18.39 28.06 -44.97
N THR A 110 -17.33 28.84 -44.83
CA THR A 110 -16.27 28.85 -43.83
C THR A 110 -16.81 29.04 -42.40
N GLU A 111 -16.31 28.27 -41.42
CA GLU A 111 -16.40 28.60 -39.98
C GLU A 111 -14.97 28.58 -39.40
N PHE A 112 -14.33 29.75 -39.26
CA PHE A 112 -14.39 30.72 -38.16
C PHE A 112 -13.62 30.27 -36.91
N THR A 113 -12.35 30.70 -36.86
CA THR A 113 -11.49 30.72 -35.69
C THR A 113 -12.07 31.67 -34.65
N GLY A 114 -12.26 31.17 -33.43
CA GLY A 114 -12.69 31.98 -32.29
C GLY A 114 -11.59 32.95 -31.88
N ALA A 115 -11.65 34.17 -32.44
CA ALA A 115 -11.00 35.34 -31.90
C ALA A 115 -11.62 35.69 -30.54
N THR A 116 -10.74 36.02 -29.61
CA THR A 116 -11.01 36.57 -28.29
C THR A 116 -11.58 37.97 -28.41
N ASP A 117 -12.81 38.18 -27.97
CA ASP A 117 -13.27 39.50 -27.51
C ASP A 117 -14.07 39.30 -26.23
N ALA A 118 -13.53 39.82 -25.13
CA ALA A 118 -14.17 39.91 -23.83
C ALA A 118 -15.20 41.06 -23.86
N PRO A 119 -16.29 41.01 -23.06
CA PRO A 119 -17.21 42.13 -22.94
C PRO A 119 -16.59 43.21 -22.04
N ASP A 120 -16.27 44.37 -22.63
CA ASP A 120 -15.96 45.57 -21.89
C ASP A 120 -17.22 46.15 -21.22
N SER A 121 -16.98 46.71 -20.05
CA SER A 121 -17.94 47.33 -19.15
C SER A 121 -18.57 48.59 -19.75
N GLY A 122 -19.80 48.89 -19.32
CA GLY A 122 -20.67 49.85 -19.99
C GLY A 122 -20.10 51.26 -20.16
N ARG A 123 -20.17 51.78 -21.37
CA ARG A 123 -21.18 52.77 -21.82
C ARG A 123 -20.95 53.09 -23.31
N ASN A 124 -22.05 53.23 -24.04
CA ASN A 124 -22.20 53.52 -25.48
C ASN A 124 -22.07 52.32 -26.45
N GLU A 125 -22.94 51.31 -26.29
CA GLU A 125 -23.23 50.40 -27.40
C GLU A 125 -23.99 51.13 -28.52
N THR A 126 -23.53 51.00 -29.75
CA THR A 126 -24.31 51.47 -30.91
C THR A 126 -25.50 50.54 -31.15
N GLU A 127 -26.60 51.06 -31.71
CA GLU A 127 -27.82 50.28 -31.94
C GLU A 127 -27.56 49.05 -32.86
N ALA A 128 -26.59 49.16 -33.76
CA ALA A 128 -26.14 48.08 -34.64
C ALA A 128 -25.44 46.94 -33.87
N GLU A 129 -24.60 47.26 -32.88
CA GLU A 129 -23.92 46.27 -32.04
C GLU A 129 -24.89 45.55 -31.10
N ARG A 130 -25.84 46.29 -30.52
CA ARG A 130 -26.90 45.72 -29.68
C ARG A 130 -27.77 44.73 -30.46
N LYS A 131 -28.15 45.07 -31.71
CA LYS A 131 -28.87 44.17 -32.62
C LYS A 131 -28.06 42.93 -32.97
N LYS A 132 -26.74 43.06 -33.19
CA LYS A 132 -25.85 41.93 -33.49
C LYS A 132 -25.68 40.98 -32.31
N ARG A 133 -25.58 41.49 -31.07
CA ARG A 133 -25.51 40.66 -29.85
C ARG A 133 -26.81 39.89 -29.62
N LEU A 134 -27.95 40.58 -29.69
CA LEU A 134 -29.27 39.95 -29.53
C LEU A 134 -29.50 38.84 -30.57
N LYS A 135 -29.07 39.06 -31.82
CA LYS A 135 -29.16 38.03 -32.87
C LYS A 135 -28.28 36.81 -32.57
N LYS A 136 -27.06 37.00 -32.09
CA LYS A 136 -26.15 35.90 -31.67
C LYS A 136 -26.71 35.12 -30.48
N GLU A 137 -27.27 35.81 -29.50
CA GLU A 137 -27.88 35.19 -28.31
C GLU A 137 -29.12 34.37 -28.69
N GLN A 138 -29.99 34.90 -29.56
CA GLN A 138 -31.15 34.18 -30.09
C GLN A 138 -30.74 32.94 -30.91
N GLN A 139 -29.68 33.03 -31.72
CA GLN A 139 -29.15 31.88 -32.45
C GLN A 139 -28.58 30.80 -31.51
N ALA A 140 -27.91 31.19 -30.42
CA ALA A 140 -27.40 30.26 -29.41
C ALA A 140 -28.53 29.58 -28.64
N LEU A 141 -29.58 30.32 -28.26
CA LEU A 141 -30.77 29.78 -27.62
C LEU A 141 -31.53 28.83 -28.55
N ALA A 142 -31.65 29.15 -29.84
CA ALA A 142 -32.27 28.26 -30.83
C ALA A 142 -31.50 26.93 -30.97
N LYS A 143 -30.16 26.97 -30.99
CA LYS A 143 -29.31 25.77 -31.01
C LYS A 143 -29.49 24.91 -29.74
N ILE A 144 -29.69 25.53 -28.56
CA ILE A 144 -29.96 24.82 -27.31
C ILE A 144 -31.36 24.20 -27.31
N LYS A 145 -32.37 24.92 -27.78
CA LYS A 145 -33.74 24.42 -27.91
C LYS A 145 -33.84 23.23 -28.87
N ALA A 146 -32.98 23.17 -29.89
CA ALA A 146 -32.86 22.04 -30.81
C ALA A 146 -32.06 20.84 -30.26
N SER A 147 -31.45 20.95 -29.07
CA SER A 147 -30.62 19.88 -28.50
C SER A 147 -31.44 18.74 -27.90
N LYS A 148 -30.93 17.49 -28.00
CA LYS A 148 -31.60 16.29 -27.44
C LYS A 148 -31.88 16.40 -25.94
N LEU A 149 -31.01 17.06 -25.17
CA LEU A 149 -31.18 17.30 -23.74
C LEU A 149 -32.37 18.21 -23.44
N PHE A 150 -32.50 19.31 -24.18
CA PHE A 150 -33.62 20.24 -24.05
C PHE A 150 -34.95 19.57 -24.47
N LEU A 151 -34.98 18.91 -25.64
CA LEU A 151 -36.18 18.23 -26.16
C LEU A 151 -36.71 17.12 -25.22
N LYS A 152 -35.83 16.43 -24.47
CA LYS A 152 -36.24 15.43 -23.49
C LYS A 152 -36.95 16.04 -22.27
N ARG A 153 -36.53 17.23 -21.85
CA ARG A 153 -37.09 17.96 -20.69
C ARG A 153 -38.30 18.82 -21.09
N LYS A 154 -38.36 19.30 -22.34
CA LYS A 154 -39.49 20.05 -22.91
C LYS A 154 -40.83 19.35 -22.75
N ARG A 155 -40.87 18.02 -22.85
CA ARG A 155 -42.10 17.20 -22.65
C ARG A 155 -42.77 17.37 -21.28
N TYR A 156 -42.08 17.96 -20.30
CA TYR A 156 -42.57 18.19 -18.95
C TYR A 156 -42.75 19.68 -18.62
N MET A 157 -42.52 20.59 -19.58
CA MET A 157 -42.73 22.03 -19.44
C MET A 157 -44.10 22.39 -19.99
N LYS A 158 -44.88 23.21 -19.28
CA LYS A 158 -46.28 23.49 -19.63
C LYS A 158 -46.44 24.72 -20.54
N ASP A 159 -45.56 25.72 -20.42
CA ASP A 159 -45.71 27.02 -21.08
C ASP A 159 -44.39 27.53 -21.70
N ALA A 160 -44.49 28.43 -22.69
CA ALA A 160 -43.36 28.92 -23.48
C ALA A 160 -42.32 29.74 -22.69
N GLU A 161 -42.73 30.44 -21.62
CA GLU A 161 -41.78 31.19 -20.77
C GLU A 161 -40.84 30.25 -20.00
N ALA A 162 -41.35 29.12 -19.50
CA ALA A 162 -40.53 28.12 -18.80
C ALA A 162 -39.53 27.41 -19.74
N GLU A 163 -39.88 27.27 -21.03
CA GLU A 163 -38.97 26.78 -22.06
C GLU A 163 -37.79 27.74 -22.30
N ASP A 164 -38.08 29.05 -22.36
CA ASP A 164 -37.08 30.08 -22.63
C ASP A 164 -36.12 30.27 -21.45
N ASP A 165 -36.64 30.25 -20.22
CA ASP A 165 -35.83 30.34 -19.02
C ASP A 165 -34.92 29.11 -18.83
N TYR A 166 -35.41 27.92 -19.15
CA TYR A 166 -34.58 26.72 -19.11
C TYR A 166 -33.52 26.70 -20.21
N ALA A 167 -33.83 27.21 -21.41
CA ALA A 167 -32.85 27.35 -22.49
C ALA A 167 -31.74 28.35 -22.11
N ARG A 168 -32.10 29.46 -21.47
CA ARG A 168 -31.14 30.43 -20.91
C ARG A 168 -30.30 29.85 -19.79
N PHE A 169 -30.90 29.05 -18.90
CA PHE A 169 -30.18 28.34 -17.85
C PHE A 169 -29.10 27.41 -18.44
N LEU A 170 -29.44 26.57 -19.43
CA LEU A 170 -28.47 25.69 -20.09
C LEU A 170 -27.40 26.45 -20.88
N LEU A 171 -27.72 27.64 -21.39
CA LEU A 171 -26.73 28.51 -22.04
C LEU A 171 -25.72 29.03 -21.01
N SER A 172 -26.20 29.45 -19.83
CA SER A 172 -25.35 29.92 -18.74
C SER A 172 -24.46 28.82 -18.16
N GLU A 173 -24.97 27.58 -18.03
CA GLU A 173 -24.20 26.44 -17.53
C GLU A 173 -23.07 26.04 -18.49
N LYS A 174 -23.28 26.18 -19.81
CA LYS A 174 -22.22 25.96 -20.83
C LYS A 174 -21.16 27.07 -20.86
N LEU A 175 -21.47 28.25 -20.32
CA LEU A 175 -20.56 29.39 -20.24
C LEU A 175 -19.76 29.40 -18.92
N GLU A 176 -20.11 28.55 -17.95
CA GLU A 176 -19.33 28.39 -16.72
C GLU A 176 -18.02 27.59 -16.96
N PRO A 177 -16.88 28.06 -16.44
CA PRO A 177 -15.59 27.44 -16.72
C PRO A 177 -15.43 26.11 -15.99
N VAL A 178 -15.24 25.03 -16.76
CA VAL A 178 -15.14 23.66 -16.25
C VAL A 178 -13.77 23.44 -15.56
N PRO A 179 -13.73 22.94 -14.30
CA PRO A 179 -12.48 22.62 -13.63
C PRO A 179 -11.65 21.58 -14.42
N GLY A 180 -10.38 21.90 -14.70
CA GLY A 180 -9.46 21.06 -15.47
C GLY A 180 -9.07 21.62 -16.85
N GLN A 181 -9.78 22.64 -17.35
CA GLN A 181 -9.40 23.36 -18.57
C GLN A 181 -8.17 24.25 -18.35
N MET A 182 -7.35 24.47 -19.38
CA MET A 182 -6.26 25.45 -19.34
C MET A 182 -6.75 26.80 -19.86
N ASP A 183 -6.54 27.86 -19.10
CA ASP A 183 -6.88 29.24 -19.47
C ASP A 183 -5.71 30.19 -19.16
N ASN A 184 -5.75 31.42 -19.69
CA ASN A 184 -4.73 32.43 -19.44
C ASN A 184 -5.18 33.38 -18.33
N CYS A 185 -4.32 33.61 -17.34
CA CYS A 185 -4.63 34.48 -16.22
C CYS A 185 -4.98 35.89 -16.70
N ALA A 186 -6.12 36.46 -16.30
CA ALA A 186 -6.52 37.80 -16.74
C ALA A 186 -5.47 38.88 -16.42
N ILE A 187 -4.76 38.74 -15.28
CA ILE A 187 -3.74 39.68 -14.81
C ILE A 187 -2.37 39.41 -15.44
N CYS A 188 -1.80 38.21 -15.20
CA CYS A 188 -0.41 37.94 -15.61
C CYS A 188 -0.29 37.24 -16.96
N LYS A 189 -1.41 37.00 -17.65
CA LYS A 189 -1.54 36.29 -18.95
C LYS A 189 -0.91 34.89 -19.01
N LYS A 190 -0.40 34.38 -17.89
CA LYS A 190 0.18 33.04 -17.80
C LYS A 190 -0.89 31.97 -17.93
N ARG A 191 -0.64 30.98 -18.80
CA ARG A 191 -1.48 29.80 -18.96
C ARG A 191 -1.45 28.95 -17.68
N PHE A 192 -2.62 28.61 -17.16
CA PHE A 192 -2.79 27.84 -15.94
C PHE A 192 -4.01 26.93 -16.03
N THR A 193 -4.04 25.89 -15.21
CA THR A 193 -5.22 25.02 -15.11
C THR A 193 -6.27 25.69 -14.25
N VAL A 194 -7.46 25.89 -14.80
CA VAL A 194 -8.63 26.36 -14.06
C VAL A 194 -9.02 25.30 -13.05
N THR A 195 -9.07 25.68 -11.78
CA THR A 195 -9.53 24.84 -10.69
C THR A 195 -10.78 25.46 -10.07
N ALA A 196 -11.50 24.72 -9.24
CA ALA A 196 -12.65 25.25 -8.49
C ALA A 196 -12.29 26.42 -7.54
N TYR A 197 -11.00 26.75 -7.40
CA TYR A 197 -10.49 27.86 -6.58
C TYR A 197 -10.00 29.05 -7.40
N SER A 198 -10.07 28.99 -8.73
CA SER A 198 -9.70 30.10 -9.61
C SER A 198 -10.73 31.22 -9.46
N LEU A 199 -10.28 32.40 -9.03
CA LEU A 199 -11.15 33.58 -8.87
C LEU A 199 -11.28 34.35 -10.19
N SER A 200 -12.34 35.12 -10.35
CA SER A 200 -12.48 36.07 -11.46
C SER A 200 -11.76 37.38 -11.15
N GLY A 201 -11.09 37.95 -12.15
CA GLY A 201 -10.42 39.25 -12.07
C GLY A 201 -11.39 40.44 -12.11
N PRO A 202 -10.91 41.66 -11.83
CA PRO A 202 -11.74 42.87 -11.73
C PRO A 202 -12.42 43.26 -13.04
N GLU A 203 -11.81 42.93 -14.17
CA GLU A 203 -12.27 43.29 -15.53
C GLU A 203 -12.87 42.08 -16.27
N GLY A 204 -13.23 41.01 -15.54
CA GLY A 204 -13.65 39.74 -16.14
C GLY A 204 -12.48 38.86 -16.62
N GLY A 205 -12.67 37.54 -16.57
CA GLY A 205 -11.64 36.54 -16.86
C GLY A 205 -11.04 35.87 -15.61
N LEU A 206 -10.47 34.67 -15.75
CA LEU A 206 -10.02 33.85 -14.62
C LEU A 206 -8.59 34.16 -14.18
N LEU A 207 -8.32 34.02 -12.88
CA LEU A 207 -7.02 34.27 -12.26
C LEU A 207 -6.29 32.96 -11.92
N CYS A 208 -4.99 32.94 -12.14
CA CYS A 208 -4.15 31.83 -11.68
C CYS A 208 -4.05 31.81 -10.14
N ALA A 209 -3.56 30.70 -9.59
CA ALA A 209 -3.48 30.50 -8.13
C ALA A 209 -2.68 31.60 -7.40
N GLN A 210 -1.64 32.16 -8.04
CA GLN A 210 -0.84 33.22 -7.44
C GLN A 210 -1.58 34.56 -7.46
N CYS A 211 -2.09 34.98 -8.62
CA CYS A 211 -2.85 36.23 -8.74
C CYS A 211 -4.16 36.21 -7.91
N SER A 212 -4.79 35.04 -7.77
CA SER A 212 -5.95 34.86 -6.89
C SER A 212 -5.60 35.09 -5.42
N LYS A 213 -4.44 34.60 -4.96
CA LYS A 213 -3.95 34.82 -3.58
C LYS A 213 -3.56 36.28 -3.35
N ASP A 214 -2.88 36.89 -4.32
CA ASP A 214 -2.45 38.29 -4.22
C ASP A 214 -3.65 39.25 -4.19
N GLN A 215 -4.73 38.95 -4.93
CA GLN A 215 -5.99 39.68 -4.83
C GLN A 215 -6.74 39.43 -3.52
N ALA A 216 -6.79 38.19 -3.04
CA ALA A 216 -7.40 37.86 -1.77
C ALA A 216 -6.65 38.53 -0.59
N ALA A 217 -5.35 38.76 -0.72
CA ALA A 217 -4.55 39.51 0.26
C ALA A 217 -4.80 41.03 0.21
N LYS A 218 -5.19 41.58 -0.94
CA LYS A 218 -5.49 43.02 -1.12
C LYS A 218 -6.90 43.41 -0.64
N LYS A 219 -7.87 42.49 -0.67
CA LYS A 219 -9.18 42.69 -0.05
C LYS A 219 -9.10 42.30 1.43
N GLY A 220 -9.05 43.28 2.33
CA GLY A 220 -9.03 43.10 3.78
C GLY A 220 -10.13 42.17 4.31
N LYS A 221 -9.98 41.74 5.58
CA LYS A 221 -10.62 40.62 6.30
C LYS A 221 -12.16 40.49 6.34
N ASP A 222 -12.93 41.12 5.45
CA ASP A 222 -14.41 41.13 5.49
C ASP A 222 -15.10 40.53 4.25
N ALA A 223 -14.51 39.49 3.63
CA ALA A 223 -15.21 38.66 2.66
C ALA A 223 -15.64 37.32 3.28
N LYS A 224 -16.96 37.05 3.29
CA LYS A 224 -17.56 35.76 3.72
C LYS A 224 -16.74 34.59 3.16
N ARG A 225 -16.29 33.71 4.06
CA ARG A 225 -15.60 32.46 3.70
C ARG A 225 -16.41 31.74 2.61
N PRO A 226 -15.80 31.34 1.48
CA PRO A 226 -16.51 30.55 0.49
C PRO A 226 -17.05 29.29 1.17
N ARG A 227 -18.31 28.95 0.88
CA ARG A 227 -18.92 27.68 1.33
C ARG A 227 -17.95 26.56 0.96
N LYS A 228 -17.45 25.83 1.97
CA LYS A 228 -16.71 24.60 1.73
C LYS A 228 -17.57 23.72 0.84
N SER A 229 -17.10 23.42 -0.37
CA SER A 229 -17.66 22.33 -1.15
C SER A 229 -17.60 21.07 -0.29
N ALA A 230 -18.67 20.27 -0.34
CA ALA A 230 -18.82 19.08 0.48
C ALA A 230 -17.51 18.27 0.47
N SER A 231 -16.93 18.08 1.66
CA SER A 231 -15.68 17.35 1.91
C SER A 231 -15.78 15.84 1.64
N GLY A 232 -16.57 15.43 0.64
CA GLY A 232 -16.92 14.05 0.37
C GLY A 232 -15.75 13.21 -0.12
N GLN A 233 -14.91 13.73 -1.01
CA GLN A 233 -13.87 12.90 -1.64
C GLN A 233 -12.67 12.59 -0.72
N GLY A 234 -12.19 13.58 0.04
CA GLY A 234 -11.08 13.39 0.98
C GLY A 234 -11.46 12.58 2.22
N SER A 235 -12.67 12.78 2.75
CA SER A 235 -13.20 11.99 3.88
C SER A 235 -13.42 10.52 3.46
N ARG A 236 -14.04 10.28 2.30
CA ARG A 236 -14.23 8.92 1.76
C ARG A 236 -12.91 8.19 1.55
N ARG A 237 -11.88 8.83 0.97
CA ARG A 237 -10.55 8.21 0.82
C ARG A 237 -9.90 7.88 2.16
N LYS A 238 -10.04 8.73 3.17
CA LYS A 238 -9.48 8.48 4.51
C LYS A 238 -10.20 7.35 5.24
N VAL A 239 -11.53 7.29 5.12
CA VAL A 239 -12.32 6.17 5.64
C VAL A 239 -11.91 4.86 4.94
N GLN A 240 -11.79 4.89 3.60
CA GLN A 240 -11.34 3.73 2.83
C GLN A 240 -9.91 3.29 3.16
N SER A 241 -8.99 4.24 3.40
CA SER A 241 -7.63 3.94 3.87
C SER A 241 -7.64 3.32 5.27
N ASN A 242 -8.42 3.88 6.20
CA ASN A 242 -8.50 3.33 7.55
C ASN A 242 -9.10 1.92 7.56
N ILE A 243 -10.07 1.66 6.67
CA ILE A 243 -10.62 0.34 6.38
C ILE A 243 -9.53 -0.62 5.90
N LEU A 244 -8.78 -0.23 4.85
CA LEU A 244 -7.71 -1.06 4.28
C LEU A 244 -6.58 -1.32 5.28
N ASP A 245 -6.31 -0.35 6.16
CA ASP A 245 -5.32 -0.46 7.24
C ASP A 245 -5.84 -1.28 8.45
N GLY A 246 -7.08 -1.79 8.43
CA GLY A 246 -7.70 -2.52 9.54
C GLY A 246 -7.91 -1.67 10.80
N THR A 247 -7.91 -0.34 10.64
CA THR A 247 -8.11 0.65 11.72
C THR A 247 -9.51 1.23 11.77
N TYR A 248 -10.41 0.73 10.92
CA TYR A 248 -11.82 1.11 10.93
C TYR A 248 -12.49 0.53 12.18
N GLN A 249 -13.06 1.42 12.99
CA GLN A 249 -13.92 1.06 14.11
C GLN A 249 -15.35 1.38 13.72
N THR A 250 -16.22 0.38 13.85
CA THR A 250 -17.67 0.55 13.74
C THR A 250 -18.18 1.32 14.95
N GLY A 251 -19.04 2.32 14.72
CA GLY A 251 -19.60 3.19 15.76
C GLY A 251 -18.82 4.49 16.03
N ALA A 252 -19.26 5.23 17.05
CA ALA A 252 -18.66 6.51 17.43
C ALA A 252 -17.26 6.30 18.04
N LYS A 253 -16.31 7.22 17.76
CA LYS A 253 -15.00 7.19 18.43
C LYS A 253 -15.19 7.40 19.93
N ASN A 254 -14.49 6.61 20.73
CA ASN A 254 -14.45 6.84 22.17
C ASN A 254 -13.83 8.21 22.50
N LEU A 255 -14.20 8.76 23.66
CA LEU A 255 -13.75 10.07 24.13
C LEU A 255 -12.22 10.16 24.20
N THR A 256 -11.55 9.09 24.64
CA THR A 256 -10.08 9.05 24.70
C THR A 256 -9.45 9.30 23.33
N THR A 257 -9.92 8.64 22.28
CA THR A 257 -9.45 8.85 20.91
C THR A 257 -9.69 10.29 20.47
N LEU A 258 -10.86 10.88 20.78
CA LEU A 258 -11.16 12.27 20.46
C LEU A 258 -10.21 13.25 21.18
N CYS A 259 -9.94 13.03 22.47
CA CYS A 259 -9.00 13.84 23.24
C CYS A 259 -7.57 13.76 22.66
N ILE A 260 -7.09 12.55 22.34
CA ILE A 260 -5.77 12.36 21.72
C ILE A 260 -5.71 13.05 20.35
N GLU A 261 -6.80 12.98 19.55
CA GLU A 261 -6.87 13.68 18.26
C GLU A 261 -6.85 15.20 18.39
N THR A 262 -7.43 15.75 19.46
CA THR A 262 -7.43 17.17 19.80
C THR A 262 -6.07 17.62 20.31
N LEU A 263 -5.43 16.86 21.20
CA LEU A 263 -4.05 17.10 21.63
C LEU A 263 -3.11 17.16 20.42
N ALA A 264 -3.18 16.17 19.54
CA ALA A 264 -2.36 16.12 18.33
C ALA A 264 -2.67 17.23 17.30
N LYS A 265 -3.74 18.01 17.46
CA LYS A 265 -4.00 19.22 16.64
C LYS A 265 -3.45 20.48 17.28
N ASN A 266 -3.23 20.47 18.58
CA ASN A 266 -2.82 21.61 19.39
C ASN A 266 -1.55 21.27 20.19
N VAL A 267 -0.62 20.54 19.56
CA VAL A 267 0.58 20.03 20.23
C VAL A 267 1.45 21.16 20.78
N ASP A 268 1.45 22.31 20.10
CA ASP A 268 2.21 23.49 20.48
C ASP A 268 1.72 24.13 21.79
N LEU A 269 0.54 23.72 22.29
CA LEU A 269 -0.02 24.18 23.57
C LEU A 269 0.25 23.19 24.72
N ALA A 270 0.88 22.05 24.45
CA ALA A 270 1.09 21.00 25.44
C ALA A 270 2.52 21.04 25.98
N ASP A 271 2.67 21.51 27.22
CA ASP A 271 3.97 21.50 27.92
C ASP A 271 4.31 20.14 28.52
N SER A 272 3.29 19.38 28.94
CA SER A 272 3.43 18.06 29.54
C SER A 272 2.17 17.22 29.28
N LEU A 273 2.34 15.90 29.21
CA LEU A 273 1.22 14.96 29.22
C LEU A 273 0.67 14.73 30.63
N GLY A 274 1.38 15.15 31.68
CA GLY A 274 1.08 14.81 33.06
C GLY A 274 1.24 13.31 33.36
N ASP A 275 0.62 12.86 34.44
CA ASP A 275 0.64 11.45 34.86
C ASP A 275 -0.42 10.64 34.12
N LEU A 276 -0.11 10.24 32.89
CA LEU A 276 -0.96 9.34 32.11
C LEU A 276 -0.50 7.89 32.20
N PRO A 277 -1.43 6.91 32.21
CA PRO A 277 -1.06 5.51 32.13
C PRO A 277 -0.28 5.20 30.85
N ASP A 278 0.71 4.30 30.93
CA ASP A 278 1.56 3.89 29.80
C ASP A 278 0.77 3.49 28.54
N LYS A 279 -0.38 2.83 28.74
CA LYS A 279 -1.27 2.41 27.64
C LYS A 279 -1.83 3.61 26.85
N VAL A 280 -2.05 4.75 27.52
CA VAL A 280 -2.54 5.99 26.89
C VAL A 280 -1.37 6.72 26.22
N VAL A 281 -0.23 6.83 26.90
CA VAL A 281 1.00 7.41 26.32
C VAL A 281 1.40 6.69 25.04
N ASP A 282 1.36 5.36 25.02
CA ASP A 282 1.63 4.54 23.84
C ASP A 282 0.65 4.83 22.68
N LYS A 283 -0.64 5.04 22.97
CA LYS A 283 -1.63 5.45 21.95
C LYS A 283 -1.35 6.86 21.41
N ILE A 284 -0.98 7.80 22.28
CA ILE A 284 -0.59 9.16 21.91
C ILE A 284 0.64 9.10 21.00
N ALA A 285 1.69 8.39 21.41
CA ALA A 285 2.92 8.22 20.63
C ALA A 285 2.63 7.65 19.24
N ARG A 286 1.78 6.62 19.13
CA ARG A 286 1.35 6.07 17.83
C ARG A 286 0.63 7.11 16.96
N LEU A 287 -0.29 7.89 17.54
CA LEU A 287 -1.02 8.91 16.78
C LEU A 287 -0.08 10.03 16.31
N PHE A 288 0.81 10.48 17.19
CA PHE A 288 1.80 11.51 16.88
C PHE A 288 2.70 11.05 15.74
N SER A 289 3.22 9.82 15.80
CA SER A 289 4.00 9.26 14.71
C SER A 289 3.19 9.09 13.42
N LYS A 290 1.93 8.63 13.47
CA LYS A 290 1.06 8.55 12.27
C LYS A 290 0.84 9.92 11.61
N ARG A 291 0.86 11.00 12.40
CA ARG A 291 0.75 12.39 11.92
C ARG A 291 2.11 13.06 11.69
N ARG A 292 3.23 12.35 11.86
CA ARG A 292 4.62 12.88 11.77
C ARG A 292 4.88 14.10 12.67
N LEU A 293 4.29 14.11 13.85
CA LEU A 293 4.40 15.18 14.83
C LEU A 293 5.55 14.98 15.83
N LEU A 294 6.14 13.77 15.89
CA LEU A 294 7.29 13.52 16.76
C LEU A 294 8.54 14.23 16.21
N SER A 295 9.12 15.10 17.02
CA SER A 295 10.27 15.97 16.72
C SER A 295 11.07 16.22 17.99
N PRO A 296 12.27 16.84 17.91
CA PRO A 296 13.04 17.21 19.11
C PRO A 296 12.23 18.02 20.13
N GLU A 297 11.37 18.92 19.67
CA GLU A 297 10.55 19.80 20.52
C GLU A 297 9.45 19.03 21.26
N THR A 298 8.91 17.97 20.65
CA THR A 298 7.81 17.17 21.22
C THR A 298 8.29 15.90 21.91
N LEU A 299 9.56 15.53 21.75
CA LEU A 299 10.16 14.36 22.39
C LEU A 299 10.08 14.40 23.94
N PRO A 300 10.30 15.55 24.62
CA PRO A 300 10.20 15.63 26.08
C PRO A 300 8.84 15.19 26.64
N LEU A 301 7.76 15.28 25.86
CA LEU A 301 6.43 14.80 26.27
C LEU A 301 6.40 13.29 26.56
N PHE A 302 7.32 12.53 26.00
CA PHE A 302 7.37 11.06 26.09
C PHE A 302 8.53 10.53 26.94
N VAL A 303 9.33 11.43 27.52
CA VAL A 303 10.59 11.09 28.16
C VAL A 303 10.66 11.78 29.52
N GLN A 304 10.58 11.00 30.59
CA GLN A 304 10.71 11.48 31.96
C GLN A 304 11.71 10.61 32.75
N PRO A 305 12.27 11.09 33.88
CA PRO A 305 13.20 10.30 34.69
C PRO A 305 12.65 8.97 35.19
N SER A 306 11.33 8.90 35.43
CA SER A 306 10.60 7.70 35.85
C SER A 306 10.28 6.73 34.71
N THR A 307 10.49 7.12 33.45
CA THR A 307 10.10 6.30 32.29
C THR A 307 10.97 5.05 32.17
N THR A 308 10.33 3.89 32.23
CA THR A 308 10.97 2.57 32.04
C THR A 308 10.87 2.05 30.60
N THR A 309 9.93 2.59 29.82
CA THR A 309 9.63 2.16 28.46
C THR A 309 9.54 3.35 27.52
N VAL A 310 10.42 3.41 26.53
CA VAL A 310 10.40 4.44 25.48
C VAL A 310 10.06 3.78 24.15
N LYS A 311 9.02 4.30 23.48
CA LYS A 311 8.53 3.78 22.20
C LYS A 311 8.35 4.90 21.17
N ILE A 312 9.33 4.99 20.28
CA ILE A 312 9.33 5.89 19.14
C ILE A 312 8.84 5.12 17.91
N TYR A 313 7.67 5.50 17.39
CA TYR A 313 7.06 4.83 16.22
C TYR A 313 7.45 5.46 14.88
N ASP A 314 7.95 6.70 14.89
CA ASP A 314 8.54 7.39 13.73
C ASP A 314 9.56 8.43 14.22
N GLY A 315 10.84 8.05 14.24
CA GLY A 315 11.97 8.87 14.66
C GLY A 315 12.69 9.57 13.51
N ALA A 316 12.08 9.67 12.32
CA ALA A 316 12.74 10.22 11.14
C ALA A 316 13.21 11.69 11.29
N LYS A 317 12.60 12.44 12.22
CA LYS A 317 12.96 13.83 12.54
C LYS A 317 13.96 13.96 13.69
N LEU A 318 14.32 12.88 14.37
CA LEU A 318 15.22 12.91 15.52
C LEU A 318 16.68 12.75 15.05
N GLY A 319 17.56 13.56 15.63
CA GLY A 319 19.01 13.49 15.45
C GLY A 319 19.71 12.64 16.53
N PRO A 320 21.04 12.46 16.43
CA PRO A 320 21.81 11.65 17.38
C PRO A 320 21.75 12.18 18.82
N ASN A 321 21.78 13.52 18.98
CA ASN A 321 21.71 14.17 20.29
C ASN A 321 20.34 14.00 20.95
N ASP A 322 19.26 13.93 20.18
CA ASP A 322 17.92 13.67 20.71
C ASP A 322 17.84 12.26 21.30
N PHE A 323 18.39 11.26 20.60
CA PHE A 323 18.49 9.90 21.14
C PHE A 323 19.35 9.83 22.41
N ARG A 324 20.48 10.55 22.44
CA ARG A 324 21.29 10.64 23.68
C ARG A 324 20.52 11.31 24.81
N GLY A 325 19.75 12.36 24.51
CA GLY A 325 18.89 13.04 25.48
C GLY A 325 17.87 12.10 26.13
N ILE A 326 17.34 11.13 25.38
CA ILE A 326 16.50 10.06 25.94
C ILE A 326 17.25 9.28 27.01
N PHE A 327 18.46 8.82 26.71
CA PHE A 327 19.29 8.01 27.60
C PHE A 327 19.90 8.82 28.76
N GLN A 328 20.00 10.13 28.62
CA GLN A 328 20.37 11.04 29.72
C GLN A 328 19.23 11.21 30.71
N THR A 329 18.01 11.35 30.21
CA THR A 329 16.82 11.63 31.03
C THR A 329 16.31 10.35 31.70
N THR A 330 16.18 9.26 30.95
CA THR A 330 15.62 7.98 31.45
C THR A 330 16.67 7.19 32.23
N ARG A 331 16.59 7.19 33.56
CA ARG A 331 17.58 6.50 34.42
C ARG A 331 17.30 5.01 34.58
N ASN A 332 16.04 4.58 34.48
CA ASN A 332 15.61 3.20 34.72
C ASN A 332 15.03 2.53 33.47
N LEU A 333 15.63 2.80 32.29
CA LEU A 333 15.14 2.31 31.02
C LEU A 333 15.30 0.78 30.92
N GLN A 334 14.19 0.07 30.71
CA GLN A 334 14.16 -1.39 30.53
C GLN A 334 13.74 -1.80 29.11
N HIS A 335 12.94 -0.96 28.44
CA HIS A 335 12.41 -1.27 27.12
C HIS A 335 12.60 -0.08 26.17
N PHE A 336 13.48 -0.26 25.19
CA PHE A 336 13.72 0.73 24.16
C PHE A 336 13.20 0.25 22.81
N LYS A 337 12.39 1.09 22.16
CA LYS A 337 11.93 0.88 20.80
C LYS A 337 12.04 2.16 20.01
N ALA A 338 12.74 2.12 18.88
CA ALA A 338 12.75 3.21 17.92
C ALA A 338 12.57 2.71 16.48
N ARG A 339 11.64 3.33 15.76
CA ARG A 339 11.38 3.09 14.34
C ARG A 339 11.75 4.30 13.51
N ASN A 340 12.09 4.06 12.24
CA ASN A 340 12.67 5.05 11.34
C ASN A 340 13.82 5.83 12.00
N ALA A 341 14.65 5.11 12.78
CA ALA A 341 15.72 5.69 13.58
C ALA A 341 16.98 5.90 12.73
N ILE A 342 16.85 6.68 11.64
CA ILE A 342 17.87 6.84 10.60
C ILE A 342 19.16 7.44 11.17
N GLN A 343 19.03 8.35 12.14
CA GLN A 343 20.15 9.01 12.82
C GLN A 343 20.65 8.26 14.07
N PHE A 344 20.18 7.04 14.31
CA PHE A 344 20.71 6.18 15.37
C PHE A 344 21.98 5.50 14.86
N LYS A 345 23.13 6.12 15.14
CA LYS A 345 24.47 5.74 14.67
C LYS A 345 25.29 5.10 15.80
N ASP A 346 26.51 4.67 15.48
CA ASP A 346 27.44 4.06 16.43
C ASP A 346 27.64 4.88 17.70
N ASP A 347 27.80 6.19 17.56
CA ASP A 347 28.05 7.11 18.66
C ASP A 347 26.86 7.23 19.62
N VAL A 348 25.65 6.88 19.18
CA VAL A 348 24.44 6.78 20.02
C VAL A 348 24.39 5.43 20.73
N LEU A 349 24.68 4.34 20.02
CA LEU A 349 24.67 3.00 20.62
C LEU A 349 25.82 2.82 21.63
N LEU A 350 27.00 3.36 21.34
CA LEU A 350 28.12 3.42 22.28
C LEU A 350 27.77 4.26 23.50
N TYR A 351 27.09 5.40 23.32
CA TYR A 351 26.60 6.19 24.45
C TYR A 351 25.66 5.36 25.33
N LEU A 352 24.69 4.66 24.74
CA LEU A 352 23.78 3.76 25.46
C LEU A 352 24.55 2.63 26.19
N THR A 353 25.57 2.09 25.54
CA THR A 353 26.39 0.97 26.07
C THR A 353 27.21 1.39 27.27
N GLY A 354 27.69 2.64 27.31
CA GLY A 354 28.41 3.22 28.45
C GLY A 354 27.52 3.59 29.65
N ARG A 355 26.20 3.34 29.58
CA ARG A 355 25.27 3.56 30.69
C ARG A 355 25.00 2.25 31.41
N ASP A 356 24.80 2.33 32.72
CA ASP A 356 24.36 1.21 33.54
C ASP A 356 22.84 1.04 33.42
N PHE A 357 22.41 0.42 32.32
CA PHE A 357 21.00 0.06 32.12
C PHE A 357 20.81 -1.44 32.18
N LYS A 358 19.78 -1.86 32.93
CA LYS A 358 19.25 -3.23 32.90
C LYS A 358 18.23 -3.37 31.78
N LEU A 359 18.71 -3.24 30.55
CA LEU A 359 17.85 -3.25 29.38
C LEU A 359 17.33 -4.67 29.11
N ARG A 360 16.00 -4.85 29.16
CA ARG A 360 15.33 -6.14 28.88
C ARG A 360 14.90 -6.27 27.43
N SER A 361 14.61 -5.16 26.75
CA SER A 361 14.17 -5.19 25.34
C SER A 361 14.83 -4.08 24.52
N PHE A 362 15.44 -4.46 23.40
CA PHE A 362 15.97 -3.56 22.40
C PHE A 362 15.30 -3.79 21.04
N ASN A 363 14.62 -2.76 20.53
CA ASN A 363 13.95 -2.80 19.23
C ASN A 363 14.38 -1.59 18.39
N ILE A 364 15.05 -1.87 17.27
CA ILE A 364 15.53 -0.83 16.38
C ILE A 364 15.07 -1.11 14.94
N HIS A 365 14.64 -0.06 14.26
CA HIS A 365 14.22 -0.13 12.87
C HIS A 365 14.80 1.01 12.05
N GLY A 366 15.45 0.68 10.93
CA GLY A 366 16.00 1.66 10.00
C GLY A 366 17.29 2.33 10.46
N ALA A 367 18.01 1.73 11.42
CA ALA A 367 19.30 2.20 11.90
C ALA A 367 20.44 1.65 11.03
N ASN A 368 20.46 2.05 9.76
CA ASN A 368 21.39 1.56 8.74
C ASN A 368 22.86 2.02 8.93
N LEU A 369 23.15 2.83 9.95
CA LEU A 369 24.45 3.42 10.22
C LEU A 369 25.12 2.85 11.49
N LEU A 370 24.59 1.74 12.02
CA LEU A 370 25.20 1.00 13.13
C LEU A 370 26.18 -0.02 12.58
N SER A 371 27.45 -0.04 12.97
CA SER A 371 28.44 -1.01 12.50
C SER A 371 28.43 -2.34 13.27
N ASP A 372 28.96 -3.40 12.65
CA ASP A 372 29.04 -4.73 13.30
C ASP A 372 29.91 -4.75 14.57
N PRO A 373 31.06 -4.03 14.63
CA PRO A 373 31.82 -3.91 15.87
C PRO A 373 31.01 -3.28 17.00
N THR A 374 30.22 -2.24 16.72
CA THR A 374 29.41 -1.58 17.74
C THR A 374 28.28 -2.48 18.24
N TRP A 375 27.65 -3.27 17.36
CA TRP A 375 26.71 -4.32 17.78
C TRP A 375 27.37 -5.35 18.69
N THR A 376 28.57 -5.80 18.34
CA THR A 376 29.33 -6.77 19.14
C THR A 376 29.65 -6.23 20.53
N LEU A 377 30.10 -4.96 20.62
CA LEU A 377 30.37 -4.29 21.89
C LEU A 377 29.10 -4.17 22.75
N PHE A 378 28.00 -3.69 22.15
CA PHE A 378 26.72 -3.56 22.83
C PHE A 378 26.23 -4.89 23.41
N LEU A 379 26.20 -5.96 22.60
CA LEU A 379 25.75 -7.28 23.05
C LEU A 379 26.69 -7.88 24.09
N THR A 380 27.99 -7.59 24.02
CA THR A 380 28.94 -8.08 25.02
C THR A 380 28.75 -7.38 26.37
N ALA A 381 28.44 -6.08 26.37
CA ALA A 381 28.28 -5.30 27.59
C ALA A 381 26.88 -5.42 28.22
N GLN A 382 25.82 -5.39 27.41
CA GLN A 382 24.42 -5.33 27.88
C GLN A 382 23.59 -6.57 27.51
N GLY A 383 24.19 -7.59 26.89
CA GLY A 383 23.48 -8.78 26.41
C GLY A 383 22.87 -9.65 27.51
N PHE A 384 23.46 -9.67 28.70
CA PHE A 384 23.11 -10.64 29.74
C PHE A 384 21.65 -10.52 30.20
N ASP A 385 21.17 -9.29 30.41
CA ASP A 385 19.80 -8.99 30.87
C ASP A 385 18.78 -8.90 29.71
N LEU A 386 19.22 -8.99 28.45
CA LEU A 386 18.33 -8.84 27.28
C LEU A 386 17.43 -10.08 27.10
N GLU A 387 16.12 -9.84 27.22
CA GLU A 387 15.08 -10.84 26.96
C GLU A 387 14.51 -10.72 25.54
N ALA A 388 14.65 -9.56 24.89
CA ALA A 388 14.09 -9.33 23.56
C ALA A 388 15.00 -8.46 22.66
N ILE A 389 15.34 -8.99 21.49
CA ILE A 389 16.06 -8.27 20.43
C ILE A 389 15.22 -8.30 19.16
N GLN A 390 14.93 -7.12 18.63
CA GLN A 390 14.13 -6.98 17.41
C GLN A 390 14.79 -5.97 16.48
N VAL A 391 15.34 -6.43 15.37
CA VAL A 391 16.10 -5.62 14.43
C VAL A 391 15.44 -5.67 13.06
N TYR A 392 15.12 -4.50 12.53
CA TYR A 392 14.43 -4.33 11.26
C TYR A 392 15.20 -3.37 10.34
N TYR A 393 15.41 -3.75 9.09
CA TYR A 393 16.01 -2.87 8.07
C TYR A 393 17.30 -2.20 8.58
N THR A 394 18.29 -3.02 8.96
CA THR A 394 19.67 -2.57 9.22
C THR A 394 20.57 -3.18 8.15
N ASP A 395 20.29 -2.87 6.89
CA ASP A 395 20.64 -3.66 5.70
C ASP A 395 22.09 -4.20 5.67
N ARG A 396 23.07 -3.41 6.14
CA ARG A 396 24.50 -3.74 6.06
C ARG A 396 25.13 -4.24 7.35
N HIS A 397 24.36 -4.27 8.43
CA HIS A 397 24.91 -4.42 9.76
C HIS A 397 23.92 -5.19 10.64
N PHE A 398 24.40 -6.19 11.38
CA PHE A 398 23.61 -7.32 11.91
C PHE A 398 23.50 -8.49 10.92
N GLY A 399 24.58 -9.28 10.88
CA GLY A 399 24.73 -10.48 10.04
C GLY A 399 24.82 -11.79 10.83
N ASP A 400 25.36 -12.81 10.16
CA ASP A 400 25.54 -14.15 10.71
C ASP A 400 26.44 -14.17 11.95
N GLU A 401 27.47 -13.32 11.99
CA GLU A 401 28.40 -13.21 13.11
C GLU A 401 27.69 -12.73 14.38
N ILE A 402 26.80 -11.75 14.23
CA ILE A 402 26.01 -11.23 15.34
C ILE A 402 25.00 -12.28 15.82
N LEU A 403 24.37 -13.02 14.90
CA LEU A 403 23.46 -14.11 15.27
C LEU A 403 24.18 -15.26 15.99
N ALA A 404 25.41 -15.58 15.60
CA ALA A 404 26.24 -16.56 16.28
C ALA A 404 26.68 -16.10 17.68
N LEU A 405 26.77 -14.79 17.92
CA LEU A 405 27.11 -14.22 19.22
C LEU A 405 25.94 -14.25 20.22
N LEU A 406 24.70 -14.13 19.75
CA LEU A 406 23.49 -14.11 20.60
C LEU A 406 23.41 -15.25 21.63
N PRO A 407 23.55 -16.55 21.27
CA PRO A 407 23.49 -17.63 22.26
C PRO A 407 24.58 -17.55 23.33
N LEU A 408 25.71 -16.88 23.06
CA LEU A 408 26.84 -16.74 23.98
C LEU A 408 26.67 -15.56 24.93
N LYS A 409 26.11 -14.44 24.44
CA LYS A 409 26.04 -13.18 25.19
C LYS A 409 24.65 -12.86 25.74
N CYS A 410 23.60 -13.47 25.22
CA CYS A 410 22.21 -13.23 25.61
C CYS A 410 21.53 -14.53 26.09
N PRO A 411 21.94 -15.11 27.23
CA PRO A 411 21.41 -16.39 27.70
C PRO A 411 19.90 -16.34 27.99
N GLY A 412 19.39 -15.18 28.45
CA GLY A 412 17.98 -14.95 28.77
C GLY A 412 17.07 -14.60 27.58
N LEU A 413 17.55 -14.70 26.34
CA LEU A 413 16.83 -14.20 25.16
C LEU A 413 15.57 -15.02 24.85
N LYS A 414 14.40 -14.44 25.10
CA LYS A 414 13.09 -15.06 24.84
C LYS A 414 12.50 -14.67 23.48
N ARG A 415 12.83 -13.48 22.96
CA ARG A 415 12.23 -12.94 21.74
C ARG A 415 13.29 -12.45 20.77
N LEU A 416 13.31 -13.04 19.58
CA LEU A 416 14.17 -12.61 18.47
C LEU A 416 13.33 -12.29 17.23
N LYS A 417 13.54 -11.10 16.66
CA LYS A 417 13.03 -10.76 15.33
C LYS A 417 14.11 -10.15 14.45
N VAL A 418 14.28 -10.71 13.26
CA VAL A 418 15.29 -10.29 12.27
C VAL A 418 14.61 -10.11 10.93
N TYR A 419 14.47 -8.86 10.49
CA TYR A 419 13.64 -8.48 9.36
C TYR A 419 14.44 -7.57 8.43
N HIS A 420 14.54 -7.92 7.15
CA HIS A 420 15.26 -7.14 6.13
C HIS A 420 16.69 -6.78 6.52
N ASN A 421 17.44 -7.73 7.07
CA ASN A 421 18.88 -7.58 7.31
C ASN A 421 19.63 -8.39 6.25
N GLN A 422 20.34 -7.71 5.34
CA GLN A 422 20.85 -8.33 4.11
C GLN A 422 22.09 -9.20 4.38
N LYS A 423 22.79 -9.01 5.50
CA LYS A 423 23.92 -9.87 5.88
C LYS A 423 23.53 -11.25 6.44
N VAL A 424 22.24 -11.48 6.71
CA VAL A 424 21.81 -12.74 7.33
C VAL A 424 21.56 -13.80 6.26
N THR A 425 22.33 -14.89 6.35
CA THR A 425 22.28 -16.01 5.42
C THR A 425 21.84 -17.31 6.10
N ASN A 426 22.06 -18.43 5.44
CA ASN A 426 21.76 -19.77 5.94
C ASN A 426 22.49 -20.09 7.24
N ASP A 427 23.69 -19.55 7.46
CA ASP A 427 24.52 -19.90 8.62
C ASP A 427 24.10 -19.15 9.87
N GLY A 428 23.76 -17.86 9.76
CA GLY A 428 23.15 -17.11 10.86
C GLY A 428 21.79 -17.70 11.25
N VAL A 429 20.98 -18.15 10.29
CA VAL A 429 19.72 -18.86 10.59
C VAL A 429 19.98 -20.16 11.35
N LYS A 430 20.98 -20.96 10.97
CA LYS A 430 21.34 -22.17 11.74
C LYS A 430 21.78 -21.81 13.16
N ALA A 431 22.55 -20.74 13.33
CA ALA A 431 23.05 -20.29 14.63
C ALA A 431 21.92 -19.94 15.63
N ILE A 432 20.79 -19.43 15.15
CA ILE A 432 19.58 -19.20 15.97
C ILE A 432 19.11 -20.49 16.66
N GLY A 433 19.33 -21.66 16.04
CA GLY A 433 19.00 -22.96 16.63
C GLY A 433 19.72 -23.25 17.95
N ASN A 434 20.77 -22.51 18.30
CA ASN A 434 21.49 -22.64 19.56
C ASN A 434 20.84 -21.83 20.71
N ILE A 435 19.87 -20.97 20.42
CA ILE A 435 19.20 -20.13 21.42
C ILE A 435 17.97 -20.87 21.96
N LYS A 436 18.19 -21.73 22.97
CA LYS A 436 17.16 -22.65 23.51
C LYS A 436 16.07 -21.97 24.34
N THR A 437 16.30 -20.73 24.76
CA THR A 437 15.41 -19.92 25.59
C THR A 437 14.34 -19.17 24.80
N LEU A 438 14.37 -19.25 23.46
CA LEU A 438 13.40 -18.58 22.61
C LEU A 438 11.98 -19.11 22.82
N THR A 439 11.06 -18.18 23.06
CA THR A 439 9.60 -18.39 23.01
C THR A 439 8.99 -17.73 21.79
N HIS A 440 9.65 -16.72 21.22
CA HIS A 440 9.14 -15.96 20.09
C HIS A 440 10.21 -15.70 19.04
N LEU A 441 10.05 -16.33 17.88
CA LEU A 441 10.95 -16.18 16.75
C LEU A 441 10.21 -15.62 15.53
N GLY A 442 10.78 -14.58 14.91
CA GLY A 442 10.28 -14.03 13.66
C GLY A 442 11.39 -13.71 12.68
N LEU A 443 11.27 -14.21 11.45
CA LEU A 443 12.21 -13.97 10.36
C LEU A 443 11.47 -13.42 9.13
N HIS A 444 12.05 -12.42 8.49
CA HIS A 444 11.66 -11.94 7.16
C HIS A 444 12.93 -11.48 6.44
N LEU A 445 13.60 -12.39 5.74
CA LEU A 445 14.95 -12.16 5.22
C LEU A 445 14.92 -11.87 3.72
N GLN A 446 15.97 -11.22 3.21
CA GLN A 446 16.11 -10.97 1.76
C GLN A 446 16.72 -12.17 1.04
N HIS A 447 17.64 -12.88 1.70
CA HIS A 447 18.25 -14.08 1.14
C HIS A 447 17.26 -15.25 1.11
N ASN A 448 17.40 -16.06 0.07
CA ASN A 448 16.71 -17.34 -0.04
C ASN A 448 17.32 -18.34 0.96
N ILE A 449 16.66 -18.49 2.10
CA ILE A 449 17.05 -19.45 3.13
C ILE A 449 16.63 -20.86 2.69
N SER A 450 17.55 -21.80 2.83
CA SER A 450 17.33 -23.21 2.50
C SER A 450 16.43 -23.90 3.53
N PRO A 451 15.63 -24.90 3.12
CA PRO A 451 14.86 -25.75 4.04
C PRO A 451 15.71 -26.34 5.15
N LYS A 452 16.89 -26.89 4.82
CA LYS A 452 17.79 -27.52 5.79
C LYS A 452 18.19 -26.57 6.92
N SER A 453 18.49 -25.31 6.60
CA SER A 453 18.79 -24.29 7.62
C SER A 453 17.59 -23.98 8.51
N LEU A 454 16.39 -23.85 7.93
CA LEU A 454 15.15 -23.64 8.70
C LEU A 454 14.85 -24.84 9.60
N SER A 455 14.94 -26.06 9.08
CA SER A 455 14.72 -27.29 9.83
C SER A 455 15.74 -27.45 10.96
N HIS A 456 17.01 -27.16 10.73
CA HIS A 456 18.05 -27.15 11.78
C HIS A 456 17.70 -26.15 12.89
N MET A 457 17.35 -24.92 12.51
CA MET A 457 16.95 -23.88 13.44
C MET A 457 15.73 -24.29 14.28
N ILE A 458 14.69 -24.86 13.64
CA ILE A 458 13.46 -25.29 14.31
C ILE A 458 13.73 -26.46 15.25
N ARG A 459 14.47 -27.47 14.82
CA ARG A 459 14.89 -28.60 15.69
C ARG A 459 15.69 -28.10 16.90
N GLY A 460 16.50 -27.06 16.70
CA GLY A 460 17.31 -26.46 17.74
C GLY A 460 16.53 -25.64 18.76
N ALA A 461 15.70 -24.69 18.31
CA ALA A 461 15.06 -23.68 19.17
C ALA A 461 13.56 -23.93 19.40
N GLY A 462 12.96 -24.91 18.75
CA GLY A 462 11.50 -25.05 18.62
C GLY A 462 10.74 -25.53 19.86
N GLN A 463 11.41 -26.17 20.82
CA GLN A 463 10.75 -26.84 21.95
C GLN A 463 9.88 -25.90 22.79
N ASN A 464 10.39 -24.69 23.07
CA ASN A 464 9.73 -23.68 23.89
C ASN A 464 9.02 -22.60 23.06
N LEU A 465 8.98 -22.72 21.73
CA LEU A 465 8.38 -21.69 20.88
C LEU A 465 6.86 -21.64 21.06
N GLU A 466 6.38 -20.45 21.43
CA GLU A 466 4.98 -20.07 21.42
C GLU A 466 4.61 -19.34 20.13
N THR A 467 5.58 -18.65 19.51
CA THR A 467 5.40 -17.98 18.22
C THR A 467 6.54 -18.33 17.27
N LEU A 468 6.19 -18.90 16.13
CA LEU A 468 7.07 -19.06 14.98
C LEU A 468 6.51 -18.26 13.80
N SER A 469 7.29 -17.31 13.27
CA SER A 469 6.85 -16.46 12.17
C SER A 469 7.90 -16.34 11.08
N LEU A 470 7.81 -17.20 10.08
CA LEU A 470 8.64 -17.22 8.88
C LEU A 470 7.90 -16.52 7.74
N ARG A 471 8.32 -15.31 7.38
CA ARG A 471 7.66 -14.52 6.33
C ARG A 471 8.49 -14.55 5.06
N LYS A 472 7.79 -14.70 3.93
CA LYS A 472 8.37 -14.69 2.58
C LYS A 472 9.48 -15.74 2.42
N MET A 473 9.12 -17.01 2.57
CA MET A 473 10.04 -18.14 2.49
C MET A 473 9.73 -19.01 1.25
N PRO A 474 10.06 -18.55 0.02
CA PRO A 474 9.68 -19.24 -1.21
C PRO A 474 10.21 -20.68 -1.26
N LYS A 475 11.44 -20.90 -0.77
CA LYS A 475 12.08 -22.21 -0.76
C LYS A 475 11.65 -23.15 0.37
N ALA A 476 10.87 -22.71 1.36
CA ALA A 476 10.44 -23.59 2.44
C ALA A 476 9.57 -24.72 1.87
N ASN A 477 9.80 -25.95 2.31
CA ASN A 477 9.14 -27.17 1.84
C ASN A 477 8.68 -28.03 3.02
N ASP A 478 8.21 -29.25 2.74
CA ASP A 478 7.65 -30.15 3.75
C ASP A 478 8.65 -30.59 4.82
N GLU A 479 9.97 -30.56 4.55
CA GLU A 479 10.99 -30.82 5.60
C GLU A 479 10.85 -29.83 6.77
N VAL A 480 10.49 -28.58 6.46
CA VAL A 480 10.25 -27.54 7.47
C VAL A 480 8.97 -27.85 8.26
N LEU A 481 7.92 -28.33 7.60
CA LEU A 481 6.68 -28.77 8.25
C LEU A 481 6.92 -29.94 9.19
N THR A 482 7.64 -30.97 8.74
CA THR A 482 8.02 -32.11 9.57
C THR A 482 8.87 -31.68 10.77
N ALA A 483 9.81 -30.73 10.58
CA ALA A 483 10.59 -30.19 11.69
C ALA A 483 9.70 -29.49 12.74
N ILE A 484 8.70 -28.72 12.30
CA ILE A 484 7.70 -28.08 13.18
C ILE A 484 6.89 -29.15 13.90
N LYS A 485 6.34 -30.13 13.17
CA LYS A 485 5.56 -31.25 13.73
C LYS A 485 6.33 -31.99 14.81
N ASN A 486 7.61 -32.25 14.59
CA ASN A 486 8.42 -33.09 15.48
C ASN A 486 9.00 -32.34 16.69
N THR A 487 9.17 -31.02 16.62
CA THR A 487 9.86 -30.27 17.69
C THR A 487 8.94 -29.33 18.47
N CYS A 488 8.02 -28.65 17.80
CA CYS A 488 7.19 -27.63 18.45
C CYS A 488 6.05 -28.28 19.25
N ARG A 489 5.89 -27.87 20.51
CA ARG A 489 4.89 -28.43 21.45
C ARG A 489 4.04 -27.36 22.15
N SER A 490 4.39 -26.09 22.01
CA SER A 490 3.76 -24.97 22.73
C SER A 490 3.34 -23.81 21.84
N LEU A 491 3.30 -24.00 20.51
CA LEU A 491 2.96 -22.95 19.55
C LEU A 491 1.51 -22.51 19.72
N ARG A 492 1.34 -21.20 19.92
CA ARG A 492 0.05 -20.49 19.86
C ARG A 492 -0.10 -19.69 18.58
N LYS A 493 1.02 -19.39 17.92
CA LYS A 493 1.05 -18.63 16.67
C LYS A 493 2.03 -19.24 15.68
N LEU A 494 1.49 -19.73 14.57
CA LEU A 494 2.26 -20.23 13.45
C LEU A 494 2.05 -19.32 12.24
N ARG A 495 3.16 -18.83 11.68
CA ARG A 495 3.16 -18.15 10.40
C ARG A 495 4.27 -18.70 9.51
N VAL A 496 3.89 -19.18 8.34
CA VAL A 496 4.79 -19.51 7.23
C VAL A 496 4.15 -18.95 5.97
N THR A 497 4.76 -17.95 5.33
CA THR A 497 4.12 -17.25 4.20
C THR A 497 4.94 -17.28 2.93
N ASP A 498 4.23 -17.20 1.81
CA ASP A 498 4.79 -17.15 0.45
C ASP A 498 5.77 -18.32 0.21
N SER A 499 5.40 -19.53 0.62
CA SER A 499 6.10 -20.76 0.21
C SER A 499 5.58 -21.26 -1.12
N GLU A 500 6.51 -21.76 -1.95
CA GLU A 500 6.26 -22.26 -3.30
C GLU A 500 6.56 -23.77 -3.42
N ASN A 501 6.97 -24.41 -2.32
CA ASN A 501 7.46 -25.80 -2.31
C ASN A 501 6.86 -26.67 -1.19
N MET A 502 6.03 -26.11 -0.29
CA MET A 502 5.24 -26.90 0.66
C MET A 502 4.05 -27.51 -0.07
N THR A 503 3.69 -28.75 0.24
CA THR A 503 2.58 -29.47 -0.38
C THR A 503 1.40 -29.62 0.57
N ASP A 504 0.24 -29.96 0.02
CA ASP A 504 -0.97 -30.24 0.79
C ASP A 504 -0.78 -31.46 1.68
N GLU A 505 -0.09 -32.50 1.17
CA GLU A 505 0.30 -33.67 1.95
C GLU A 505 1.16 -33.28 3.16
N GLY A 506 2.11 -32.37 2.98
CA GLY A 506 2.91 -31.83 4.08
C GLY A 506 2.07 -31.10 5.13
N PHE A 507 1.05 -30.34 4.72
CA PHE A 507 0.12 -29.68 5.65
C PHE A 507 -0.80 -30.69 6.35
N VAL A 508 -1.29 -31.71 5.64
CA VAL A 508 -2.05 -32.82 6.23
C VAL A 508 -1.19 -33.52 7.29
N ASP A 509 0.05 -33.85 6.98
CA ASP A 509 0.99 -34.44 7.94
C ASP A 509 1.16 -33.50 9.15
N LEU A 510 1.46 -32.21 8.94
CA LEU A 510 1.65 -31.26 10.03
C LEU A 510 0.48 -31.26 11.02
N PHE A 511 -0.75 -31.21 10.54
CA PHE A 511 -1.93 -31.02 11.40
C PHE A 511 -2.57 -32.33 11.89
N THR A 512 -2.16 -33.48 11.35
CA THR A 512 -2.63 -34.79 11.80
C THR A 512 -1.78 -35.30 12.96
N ASP A 513 -2.43 -35.66 14.07
CA ASP A 513 -1.80 -36.19 15.30
C ASP A 513 -0.63 -35.33 15.81
N TRP A 514 -0.73 -34.02 15.61
CA TRP A 514 0.30 -33.11 16.10
C TRP A 514 0.19 -32.96 17.61
N ALA A 515 1.29 -33.25 18.30
CA ALA A 515 1.35 -33.14 19.76
C ALA A 515 1.25 -31.70 20.29
N ASN A 516 1.25 -30.69 19.41
CA ASN A 516 1.06 -29.30 19.80
C ASN A 516 -0.43 -29.03 20.08
N PRO A 517 -0.80 -28.30 21.14
CA PRO A 517 -2.19 -27.90 21.34
C PRO A 517 -2.77 -27.09 20.17
N ALA A 518 -4.10 -26.99 20.10
CA ALA A 518 -4.79 -26.18 19.11
C ALA A 518 -4.25 -24.73 19.06
N ILE A 519 -3.95 -24.25 17.85
CA ILE A 519 -3.27 -22.98 17.61
C ILE A 519 -4.28 -21.83 17.53
N GLU A 520 -3.94 -20.67 18.11
CA GLU A 520 -4.82 -19.50 18.14
C GLU A 520 -4.67 -18.62 16.90
N ILE A 521 -3.48 -18.53 16.30
CA ILE A 521 -3.21 -17.66 15.16
C ILE A 521 -2.43 -18.44 14.10
N ILE A 522 -3.05 -18.63 12.93
CA ILE A 522 -2.42 -19.28 11.78
C ILE A 522 -2.40 -18.32 10.59
N ASP A 523 -1.23 -18.17 9.97
CA ASP A 523 -1.04 -17.35 8.77
C ASP A 523 -0.19 -18.11 7.76
N LEU A 524 -0.87 -18.67 6.76
CA LEU A 524 -0.32 -19.48 5.67
C LEU A 524 -0.51 -18.79 4.31
N GLN A 525 -0.62 -17.46 4.31
CA GLN A 525 -0.88 -16.71 3.09
C GLN A 525 0.14 -17.04 2.01
N LYS A 526 -0.35 -17.19 0.77
CA LYS A 526 0.45 -17.46 -0.43
C LYS A 526 1.34 -18.70 -0.33
N CYS A 527 1.05 -19.65 0.56
CA CYS A 527 1.53 -21.01 0.43
C CYS A 527 0.77 -21.66 -0.72
N ARG A 528 1.30 -21.54 -1.95
CA ARG A 528 0.58 -21.85 -3.18
C ARG A 528 1.54 -22.26 -4.29
N HIS A 529 1.08 -23.16 -5.15
CA HIS A 529 1.67 -23.40 -6.46
C HIS A 529 1.82 -22.08 -7.25
N LEU A 530 2.93 -21.85 -7.97
CA LEU A 530 3.20 -20.65 -8.77
C LEU A 530 3.29 -20.92 -10.28
N GLU A 531 2.42 -21.75 -10.84
CA GLU A 531 2.29 -21.82 -12.30
C GLU A 531 1.33 -20.73 -12.81
N SER A 532 1.73 -20.08 -13.91
CA SER A 532 1.02 -18.96 -14.53
C SER A 532 0.30 -19.36 -15.82
N THR A 533 0.79 -20.38 -16.52
CA THR A 533 0.21 -20.86 -17.79
C THR A 533 -1.05 -21.69 -17.57
N LYS A 534 -1.03 -22.58 -16.57
CA LYS A 534 -2.16 -23.41 -16.13
C LYS A 534 -2.40 -23.23 -14.63
N PRO A 535 -2.84 -22.05 -14.18
CA PRO A 535 -2.86 -21.69 -12.76
C PRO A 535 -3.83 -22.50 -11.89
N ARG A 536 -4.72 -23.30 -12.51
CA ARG A 536 -5.69 -24.20 -11.86
C ARG A 536 -5.21 -25.65 -11.80
N ASP A 537 -4.16 -25.97 -12.54
CA ASP A 537 -3.57 -27.30 -12.59
C ASP A 537 -2.50 -27.37 -11.49
N ASN A 538 -2.62 -28.34 -10.60
CA ASN A 538 -1.73 -28.53 -9.45
C ASN A 538 -1.60 -30.01 -9.11
N PRO A 539 -1.00 -30.81 -10.02
CA PRO A 539 -0.94 -32.26 -9.87
C PRO A 539 -0.11 -32.67 -8.64
N ASP A 540 0.90 -31.88 -8.30
CA ASP A 540 1.81 -32.15 -7.17
C ASP A 540 1.27 -31.62 -5.83
N GLY A 541 0.04 -31.08 -5.80
CA GLY A 541 -0.59 -30.60 -4.58
C GLY A 541 0.19 -29.47 -3.88
N VAL A 542 0.91 -28.61 -4.62
CA VAL A 542 1.74 -27.54 -4.03
C VAL A 542 0.87 -26.44 -3.40
N GLY A 543 1.17 -26.13 -2.15
CA GLY A 543 0.50 -25.16 -1.29
C GLY A 543 -0.51 -25.78 -0.34
N LEU A 544 -1.18 -24.93 0.44
CA LEU A 544 -2.34 -25.36 1.23
C LEU A 544 -3.54 -25.54 0.27
N CYS A 545 -4.02 -26.78 0.16
CA CYS A 545 -5.19 -27.15 -0.63
C CYS A 545 -6.29 -27.71 0.31
N SER A 546 -7.26 -28.42 -0.26
CA SER A 546 -8.47 -28.86 0.45
C SER A 546 -8.18 -29.75 1.66
N ASP A 547 -7.30 -30.75 1.53
CA ASP A 547 -7.11 -31.75 2.59
C ASP A 547 -6.29 -31.17 3.74
N GLY A 548 -5.26 -30.39 3.42
CA GLY A 548 -4.50 -29.65 4.42
C GLY A 548 -5.36 -28.63 5.17
N PHE A 549 -6.30 -27.96 4.49
CA PHE A 549 -7.25 -27.06 5.13
C PHE A 549 -8.20 -27.80 6.08
N ARG A 550 -8.73 -28.98 5.68
CA ARG A 550 -9.54 -29.84 6.55
C ARG A 550 -8.77 -30.26 7.80
N ALA A 551 -7.54 -30.75 7.62
CA ALA A 551 -6.68 -31.17 8.73
C ALA A 551 -6.38 -30.01 9.69
N LEU A 552 -6.05 -28.82 9.17
CA LEU A 552 -5.83 -27.60 9.96
C LEU A 552 -7.04 -27.27 10.83
N MET A 553 -8.23 -27.26 10.24
CA MET A 553 -9.46 -26.89 10.93
C MET A 553 -9.88 -27.94 11.95
N LYS A 554 -9.69 -29.24 11.64
CA LYS A 554 -9.90 -30.34 12.59
C LYS A 554 -8.99 -30.22 13.82
N HIS A 555 -7.72 -29.86 13.61
CA HIS A 555 -6.75 -29.72 14.70
C HIS A 555 -6.94 -28.43 15.52
N SER A 556 -7.05 -27.27 14.85
CA SER A 556 -6.94 -25.96 15.51
C SER A 556 -8.24 -25.15 15.54
N GLY A 557 -9.24 -25.51 14.72
CA GLY A 557 -10.44 -24.69 14.50
C GLY A 557 -11.16 -24.30 15.78
N GLY A 558 -11.23 -25.21 16.75
CA GLY A 558 -11.89 -24.97 18.04
C GLY A 558 -11.26 -23.89 18.93
N LYS A 559 -9.99 -23.51 18.70
CA LYS A 559 -9.29 -22.43 19.44
C LYS A 559 -8.80 -21.28 18.57
N LEU A 560 -8.93 -21.41 17.25
CA LEU A 560 -8.46 -20.45 16.28
C LEU A 560 -9.16 -19.10 16.44
N ARG A 561 -8.38 -18.01 16.46
CA ARG A 561 -8.84 -16.62 16.61
C ARG A 561 -8.63 -15.83 15.33
N ASP A 562 -7.48 -16.02 14.69
CA ASP A 562 -7.09 -15.36 13.45
C ASP A 562 -6.59 -16.41 12.47
N LEU A 563 -7.27 -16.54 11.33
CA LEU A 563 -6.86 -17.40 10.22
C LEU A 563 -6.61 -16.56 8.96
N ASN A 564 -5.42 -16.68 8.40
CA ASN A 564 -5.07 -16.10 7.11
C ASN A 564 -4.59 -17.17 6.14
N ILE A 565 -5.38 -17.42 5.11
CA ILE A 565 -5.11 -18.35 4.00
C ILE A 565 -5.23 -17.63 2.65
N HIS A 566 -4.94 -16.33 2.65
CA HIS A 566 -4.96 -15.49 1.45
C HIS A 566 -4.17 -16.14 0.30
N ALA A 567 -4.80 -16.24 -0.87
CA ALA A 567 -4.26 -16.80 -2.10
C ALA A 567 -3.84 -18.29 -2.05
N CYS A 568 -4.34 -19.05 -1.08
CA CYS A 568 -4.32 -20.53 -1.11
C CYS A 568 -5.36 -21.03 -2.13
N ARG A 569 -5.05 -20.82 -3.41
CA ARG A 569 -5.99 -20.90 -4.56
C ARG A 569 -6.62 -22.28 -4.82
N HIS A 570 -6.05 -23.34 -4.26
CA HIS A 570 -6.45 -24.72 -4.53
C HIS A 570 -7.32 -25.32 -3.41
N ILE A 571 -7.74 -24.53 -2.42
CA ILE A 571 -8.80 -24.91 -1.49
C ILE A 571 -10.13 -24.82 -2.24
N LYS A 572 -10.77 -25.97 -2.41
CA LYS A 572 -12.02 -26.12 -3.16
C LYS A 572 -13.24 -25.84 -2.28
N ARG A 573 -14.38 -25.64 -2.93
CA ARG A 573 -15.65 -25.30 -2.28
C ARG A 573 -16.11 -26.34 -1.27
N ASP A 574 -16.03 -27.63 -1.63
CA ASP A 574 -16.37 -28.76 -0.77
C ASP A 574 -15.60 -28.72 0.56
N ALA A 575 -14.33 -28.30 0.53
CA ALA A 575 -13.52 -28.14 1.73
C ALA A 575 -14.09 -27.09 2.70
N PHE A 576 -14.58 -25.96 2.18
CA PHE A 576 -15.28 -24.99 3.00
C PHE A 576 -16.62 -25.51 3.50
N GLU A 577 -17.37 -26.26 2.69
CA GLU A 577 -18.69 -26.75 3.07
C GLU A 577 -18.66 -27.79 4.19
N ASP A 578 -17.65 -28.65 4.20
CA ASP A 578 -17.49 -29.65 5.25
C ASP A 578 -16.82 -29.06 6.49
N VAL A 579 -15.88 -28.11 6.37
CA VAL A 579 -15.31 -27.41 7.53
C VAL A 579 -16.39 -26.56 8.21
N PHE A 580 -17.10 -25.75 7.44
CA PHE A 580 -18.19 -24.91 7.95
C PHE A 580 -19.52 -25.63 7.78
N ASN A 581 -19.62 -26.85 8.32
CA ASN A 581 -20.85 -27.61 8.34
C ASN A 581 -21.78 -27.12 9.47
N LYS A 582 -22.95 -27.76 9.62
CA LYS A 582 -23.95 -27.36 10.63
C LYS A 582 -23.57 -27.78 12.05
N ASP A 583 -22.78 -28.85 12.16
CA ASP A 583 -22.44 -29.52 13.41
C ASP A 583 -21.18 -28.91 14.04
N ASP A 584 -20.29 -28.35 13.22
CA ASP A 584 -19.04 -27.71 13.64
C ASP A 584 -19.22 -26.21 13.93
N GLN A 585 -18.67 -25.79 15.07
CA GLN A 585 -18.70 -24.41 15.56
C GLN A 585 -17.30 -23.92 15.91
N TYR A 586 -16.97 -22.70 15.49
CA TYR A 586 -15.69 -22.04 15.72
C TYR A 586 -15.90 -20.77 16.55
N PRO A 587 -16.16 -20.90 17.87
CA PRO A 587 -16.60 -19.80 18.71
C PRO A 587 -15.52 -18.76 18.99
N HIS A 588 -14.25 -19.07 18.73
CA HIS A 588 -13.14 -18.15 18.98
C HIS A 588 -12.68 -17.40 17.74
N LEU A 589 -13.11 -17.83 16.54
CA LEU A 589 -12.65 -17.24 15.29
C LEU A 589 -13.21 -15.84 15.13
N SER A 590 -12.31 -14.85 15.13
CA SER A 590 -12.64 -13.43 15.14
C SER A 590 -12.24 -12.73 13.84
N LYS A 591 -11.19 -13.22 13.18
CA LYS A 591 -10.69 -12.70 11.91
C LYS A 591 -10.41 -13.82 10.94
N LEU A 592 -10.94 -13.67 9.72
CA LEU A 592 -10.73 -14.63 8.64
C LEU A 592 -10.32 -13.90 7.36
N GLU A 593 -9.16 -14.24 6.84
CA GLU A 593 -8.61 -13.71 5.60
C GLU A 593 -8.54 -14.83 4.55
N ILE A 594 -9.46 -14.78 3.59
CA ILE A 594 -9.69 -15.78 2.54
C ILE A 594 -9.69 -15.14 1.13
N SER A 595 -9.05 -13.97 1.01
CA SER A 595 -8.91 -13.29 -0.28
C SER A 595 -8.18 -14.14 -1.31
N PHE A 596 -8.54 -13.96 -2.58
CA PHE A 596 -7.97 -14.65 -3.75
C PHE A 596 -8.12 -16.18 -3.72
N ILE A 597 -9.22 -16.67 -3.14
CA ILE A 597 -9.65 -18.07 -3.24
C ILE A 597 -10.86 -18.10 -4.18
N GLU A 598 -10.68 -18.67 -5.38
CA GLU A 598 -11.66 -18.61 -6.48
C GLU A 598 -13.00 -19.26 -6.13
N ASP A 599 -12.99 -20.28 -5.27
CA ASP A 599 -14.16 -21.08 -4.93
C ASP A 599 -14.99 -20.56 -3.75
N VAL A 600 -14.62 -19.40 -3.17
CA VAL A 600 -15.42 -18.71 -2.16
C VAL A 600 -16.55 -17.94 -2.84
N ASP A 601 -17.80 -18.32 -2.52
CA ASP A 601 -19.03 -17.67 -2.99
C ASP A 601 -19.94 -17.24 -1.81
N ASP A 602 -21.11 -16.69 -2.14
CA ASP A 602 -22.09 -16.22 -1.15
C ASP A 602 -22.58 -17.35 -0.22
N PHE A 603 -22.67 -18.59 -0.71
CA PHE A 603 -23.09 -19.74 0.08
C PHE A 603 -22.05 -20.14 1.12
N VAL A 604 -20.78 -20.20 0.71
CA VAL A 604 -19.64 -20.45 1.61
C VAL A 604 -19.58 -19.40 2.71
N LEU A 605 -19.73 -18.11 2.37
CA LEU A 605 -19.77 -17.05 3.38
C LEU A 605 -20.96 -17.18 4.34
N GLY A 606 -22.14 -17.54 3.83
CA GLY A 606 -23.31 -17.81 4.65
C GLY A 606 -23.07 -18.94 5.67
N ARG A 607 -22.32 -19.99 5.28
CA ARG A 607 -21.91 -21.08 6.17
C ARG A 607 -20.91 -20.60 7.21
N ILE A 608 -19.87 -19.88 6.81
CA ILE A 608 -18.87 -19.29 7.73
C ILE A 608 -19.56 -18.42 8.80
N PHE A 609 -20.52 -17.56 8.41
CA PHE A 609 -21.22 -16.71 9.37
C PHE A 609 -22.06 -17.48 10.40
N ARG A 610 -22.54 -18.67 10.05
CA ARG A 610 -23.34 -19.56 10.93
C ARG A 610 -22.47 -20.40 11.85
N SER A 611 -21.32 -20.88 11.37
CA SER A 611 -20.38 -21.68 12.16
C SER A 611 -19.47 -20.82 13.04
N CYS A 612 -19.32 -19.52 12.74
CA CYS A 612 -18.44 -18.60 13.48
C CYS A 612 -19.26 -17.48 14.16
N PRO A 613 -19.78 -17.69 15.39
CA PRO A 613 -20.64 -16.72 16.05
C PRO A 613 -19.92 -15.42 16.41
N ASN A 614 -18.65 -15.49 16.79
CA ASN A 614 -17.85 -14.33 17.23
C ASN A 614 -16.98 -13.71 16.12
N ILE A 615 -17.20 -14.09 14.85
CA ILE A 615 -16.46 -13.51 13.72
C ILE A 615 -16.76 -12.02 13.62
N ARG A 616 -15.72 -11.20 13.53
CA ARG A 616 -15.82 -9.74 13.46
C ARG A 616 -15.47 -9.20 12.08
N GLU A 617 -14.46 -9.80 11.46
CA GLU A 617 -13.86 -9.31 10.22
C GLU A 617 -13.59 -10.50 9.29
N ILE A 618 -14.17 -10.46 8.09
CA ILE A 618 -13.86 -11.38 6.99
C ILE A 618 -13.36 -10.58 5.80
N ASN A 619 -12.24 -10.97 5.23
CA ASN A 619 -11.66 -10.35 4.04
C ASN A 619 -11.74 -11.33 2.85
N VAL A 620 -12.31 -10.86 1.74
CA VAL A 620 -12.64 -11.64 0.53
C VAL A 620 -12.19 -10.94 -0.76
N PHE A 621 -11.10 -10.17 -0.71
CA PHE A 621 -10.59 -9.48 -1.89
C PHE A 621 -10.30 -10.46 -3.02
N GLY A 622 -10.75 -10.15 -4.24
CA GLY A 622 -10.51 -11.00 -5.40
C GLY A 622 -11.35 -12.28 -5.45
N CYS A 623 -12.27 -12.50 -4.50
CA CYS A 623 -13.24 -13.60 -4.56
C CYS A 623 -14.43 -13.17 -5.43
N MET A 624 -14.29 -13.30 -6.75
CA MET A 624 -15.24 -12.75 -7.73
C MET A 624 -16.63 -13.44 -7.74
N LYS A 625 -16.78 -14.58 -7.06
CA LYS A 625 -18.06 -15.29 -6.91
C LYS A 625 -18.91 -14.73 -5.76
N VAL A 626 -18.35 -13.87 -4.91
CA VAL A 626 -19.09 -13.17 -3.85
C VAL A 626 -19.78 -11.94 -4.45
N LYS A 627 -21.10 -11.91 -4.41
CA LYS A 627 -21.92 -10.87 -5.06
C LYS A 627 -22.93 -10.28 -4.10
N ASP A 628 -23.82 -11.12 -3.56
CA ASP A 628 -25.02 -10.70 -2.84
C ASP A 628 -25.10 -11.33 -1.43
N VAL A 629 -23.94 -11.47 -0.78
CA VAL A 629 -23.87 -12.02 0.58
C VAL A 629 -24.55 -11.12 1.61
N LYS A 630 -25.41 -11.74 2.42
CA LYS A 630 -26.04 -11.12 3.58
C LYS A 630 -25.09 -11.17 4.77
N VAL A 631 -24.63 -9.99 5.21
CA VAL A 631 -23.71 -9.85 6.33
C VAL A 631 -24.52 -9.62 7.62
N PRO A 632 -24.40 -10.49 8.64
CA PRO A 632 -25.11 -10.32 9.91
C PRO A 632 -24.66 -9.08 10.68
N ARG A 633 -25.57 -8.53 11.48
CA ARG A 633 -25.34 -7.32 12.27
C ARG A 633 -24.07 -7.39 13.13
N GLY A 634 -23.29 -6.31 13.10
CA GLY A 634 -22.04 -6.19 13.89
C GLY A 634 -20.83 -6.89 13.29
N LYS A 635 -20.98 -7.57 12.14
CA LYS A 635 -19.89 -8.20 11.38
C LYS A 635 -19.46 -7.30 10.22
N VAL A 636 -18.18 -7.36 9.88
CA VAL A 636 -17.59 -6.58 8.79
C VAL A 636 -17.06 -7.53 7.73
N LEU A 637 -17.52 -7.34 6.49
CA LEU A 637 -16.99 -8.00 5.31
C LEU A 637 -16.25 -6.99 4.45
N VAL A 638 -15.01 -7.28 4.08
CA VAL A 638 -14.14 -6.39 3.30
C VAL A 638 -13.73 -7.06 1.99
N GLY A 639 -13.69 -6.30 0.91
CA GLY A 639 -13.15 -6.74 -0.39
C GLY A 639 -14.19 -7.18 -1.42
N VAL A 640 -15.49 -7.04 -1.13
CA VAL A 640 -16.55 -7.33 -2.10
C VAL A 640 -16.56 -6.27 -3.22
N PRO A 641 -16.51 -6.67 -4.49
CA PRO A 641 -16.55 -5.74 -5.62
C PRO A 641 -18.00 -5.28 -5.87
N ASN A 642 -18.51 -4.35 -5.07
CA ASN A 642 -19.85 -3.79 -5.27
C ASN A 642 -19.83 -2.24 -5.39
N ALA A 643 -20.95 -1.68 -5.86
CA ALA A 643 -21.12 -0.24 -6.06
C ALA A 643 -21.18 0.56 -4.73
N ILE A 644 -21.37 -0.10 -3.60
CA ILE A 644 -21.57 0.49 -2.28
C ILE A 644 -20.22 0.79 -1.60
N GLY A 645 -19.17 0.04 -1.93
CA GLY A 645 -17.80 0.23 -1.47
C GLY A 645 -17.16 -1.11 -1.10
N MET A 646 -15.85 -1.12 -0.83
CA MET A 646 -15.16 -2.39 -0.51
C MET A 646 -15.44 -2.90 0.92
N VAL A 647 -16.44 -2.36 1.62
CA VAL A 647 -16.84 -2.81 2.97
C VAL A 647 -18.35 -2.88 3.07
N ILE A 648 -18.82 -4.02 3.57
CA ILE A 648 -20.20 -4.25 3.95
C ILE A 648 -20.20 -4.44 5.47
N GLU A 649 -20.77 -3.47 6.19
CA GLU A 649 -21.12 -3.62 7.59
C GLU A 649 -22.52 -4.22 7.67
N GLY A 650 -22.65 -5.34 8.38
CA GLY A 650 -23.92 -6.04 8.48
C GLY A 650 -24.98 -5.19 9.18
N ARG A 651 -26.16 -5.11 8.55
CA ARG A 651 -27.34 -4.40 9.06
C ARG A 651 -28.55 -5.30 9.23
N GLU A 652 -28.43 -6.55 8.80
CA GLU A 652 -29.50 -7.55 8.85
C GLU A 652 -29.34 -8.38 10.12
N ASP A 653 -30.46 -8.60 10.82
CA ASP A 653 -30.51 -9.41 12.04
C ASP A 653 -30.40 -10.92 11.73
#